data_AF-A0A239P585-F1
#
_entry.id   AF-A0A239P585-F1
#
_cell.length_a   1.000
_cell.length_b   1.000
_cell.length_c   1.000
_cell.angle_alpha   90.00
_cell.angle_beta   90.00
_cell.angle_gamma   90.00
#
_symmetry.space_group_name_H-M   'P 1'
#
loop_
_entity.id
_entity.type
_entity.pdbx_description
1 polymer ?
#
loop_
_entity_poly.entity_id
_entity_poly.type
_entity_poly.pdbx_seq_one_letter_code
_entity_poly.pdbx_strand_id
1 'polypeptide(L)'
;MKRMRKRVRSLLAVALATVVGAAVLVGLPVTPAAASYGSTVSVTANEMHTTECLDRVWLVICDTPELFGVAIITQDNGQQFRCEMALPAAGGTDITTPNTICATPRTVTGDFRVNFELWEDDSTEGGSREQADLNPGTAKDWATYSLLGGRNNTSTWRTSGGPSWALFTVTVTARPTTITLNSPPTAGVPRDFDPRLGETLTISGNLSVPSGLRFVVTSLSTGAAFVLYEAPFYGTAFNITWDGRMPDYSFAPVGAYDVTVVDPIDASTARVGHARVIQRAGLTLTNMASQPVSQWQYRSGPITVSAVASATGTFRMVVFRAGVEVFRTGDQRRAAGPISFLWNGRHADGTWALPGSYVFTLQGNADDGRPFPPVSLTTSAVDPPPGLEVYALAEPGVPAVNPQAVPGTSIRAKVVAGDHNPRPAARITVEMSPAGWITRPLPLAPRVVKTCVQTAECQAVIPSDILAGDAVAYRITASEAEGVPDPATATADWRITDLNSPEPSQGPEVTLVPLWRASVPAAVNKNGQLANRPLNQTLDVAYAPGSGYNTSTLVGARQLGAAVEDNAWQLLGVRGRIFPSSVATHWSQVGIWVQNIPVEVKVTSDTDALCERGQFSPVSFAEANGILHTVNCRDNATGNIFTADSPTVGWHEFHHDAYHEGDEYCCDGGYSFGAGINTYSSQAACQRDGSNASTCNEIADSTGRTGWWRSDGPTSDVMISNTVERADDLRAAEAAFAKCGRAQC
;
A
#
# COMPACT_ATOMS: atom_id res chain seq x y z
N MET A 1 1.81 -73.63 -2.55
CA MET A 1 1.85 -74.14 -1.16
C MET A 1 1.57 -72.94 -0.27
N LYS A 2 0.38 -72.84 0.34
CA LYS A 2 0.06 -73.37 1.68
C LYS A 2 0.99 -72.71 2.72
N ARG A 3 0.53 -71.99 3.74
CA ARG A 3 -0.71 -72.06 4.55
C ARG A 3 -0.70 -70.80 5.43
N MET A 4 -1.77 -70.03 5.66
CA MET A 4 -3.15 -70.36 6.05
C MET A 4 -3.26 -70.91 7.49
N ARG A 5 -4.17 -70.27 8.26
CA ARG A 5 -4.88 -70.69 9.50
C ARG A 5 -4.41 -69.93 10.76
N LYS A 6 -5.29 -69.34 11.59
CA LYS A 6 -6.62 -69.76 12.09
C LYS A 6 -7.27 -68.54 12.81
N ARG A 7 -8.53 -68.12 12.53
CA ARG A 7 -9.86 -68.62 13.03
C ARG A 7 -10.27 -67.94 14.36
N VAL A 8 -11.53 -67.65 14.74
CA VAL A 8 -12.90 -67.88 14.21
C VAL A 8 -13.92 -67.17 15.15
N ARG A 9 -15.12 -66.88 14.62
CA ARG A 9 -16.41 -66.43 15.22
C ARG A 9 -16.70 -64.94 14.96
N SER A 10 -17.76 -64.56 14.24
CA SER A 10 -19.10 -65.20 14.15
C SER A 10 -19.75 -64.99 12.79
N LEU A 11 -20.18 -66.10 12.20
CA LEU A 11 -21.12 -66.24 11.08
C LEU A 11 -22.41 -66.81 11.66
N LEU A 12 -23.51 -66.07 11.57
CA LEU A 12 -24.92 -66.48 11.63
C LEU A 12 -25.68 -65.16 11.36
N ALA A 13 -26.28 -64.90 10.20
CA ALA A 13 -27.15 -65.77 9.43
C ALA A 13 -27.01 -65.52 7.92
N VAL A 14 -26.92 -66.62 7.17
CA VAL A 14 -27.26 -66.67 5.74
C VAL A 14 -28.40 -67.67 5.62
N ALA A 15 -29.57 -67.19 5.22
CA ALA A 15 -30.57 -67.95 4.47
C ALA A 15 -31.67 -67.00 3.99
N LEU A 16 -31.58 -66.51 2.75
CA LEU A 16 -32.54 -66.85 1.68
C LEU A 16 -32.29 -66.02 0.41
N ALA A 17 -32.27 -66.75 -0.72
CA ALA A 17 -32.79 -66.37 -2.02
C ALA A 17 -32.18 -65.16 -2.78
N THR A 18 -31.34 -65.51 -3.76
CA THR A 18 -31.38 -64.98 -5.12
C THR A 18 -32.82 -64.76 -5.63
N VAL A 19 -33.21 -63.50 -5.80
CA VAL A 19 -34.20 -63.06 -6.80
C VAL A 19 -33.75 -61.70 -7.32
N VAL A 20 -33.77 -61.55 -8.64
CA VAL A 20 -33.54 -60.32 -9.40
C VAL A 20 -34.38 -59.18 -8.80
N GLY A 21 -33.70 -58.24 -8.14
CA GLY A 21 -34.33 -57.07 -7.53
C GLY A 21 -34.35 -55.90 -8.50
N ALA A 22 -35.49 -55.73 -9.17
CA ALA A 22 -35.90 -54.45 -9.73
C ALA A 22 -35.75 -53.37 -8.65
N ALA A 23 -35.07 -52.28 -8.99
CA ALA A 23 -34.92 -51.14 -8.11
C ALA A 23 -36.31 -50.59 -7.78
N VAL A 24 -36.70 -50.78 -6.51
CA VAL A 24 -37.84 -50.14 -5.88
C VAL A 24 -37.53 -48.64 -5.85
N LEU A 25 -38.10 -47.92 -6.82
CA LEU A 25 -38.39 -46.50 -6.69
C LEU A 25 -39.28 -46.34 -5.46
N VAL A 26 -38.69 -45.92 -4.34
CA VAL A 26 -39.46 -45.27 -3.28
C VAL A 26 -39.84 -43.90 -3.84
N GLY A 27 -40.89 -43.89 -4.65
CA GLY A 27 -41.60 -42.68 -5.03
C GLY A 27 -42.28 -42.17 -3.77
N LEU A 28 -41.65 -41.21 -3.09
CA LEU A 28 -42.40 -40.22 -2.36
C LEU A 28 -43.42 -39.62 -3.35
N PRO A 29 -44.71 -39.49 -3.00
CA PRO A 29 -45.66 -38.83 -3.87
C PRO A 29 -45.26 -37.35 -3.90
N VAL A 30 -44.45 -36.97 -4.89
CA VAL A 30 -44.44 -35.60 -5.38
C VAL A 30 -45.83 -35.45 -5.98
N THR A 31 -46.73 -34.78 -5.27
CA THR A 31 -47.91 -34.21 -5.90
C THR A 31 -47.41 -33.40 -7.09
N PRO A 32 -47.70 -33.78 -8.34
CA PRO A 32 -47.31 -32.93 -9.45
C PRO A 32 -48.15 -31.67 -9.31
N ALA A 33 -47.49 -30.53 -9.08
CA ALA A 33 -48.09 -29.26 -9.43
C ALA A 33 -48.33 -29.32 -10.94
N ALA A 34 -49.60 -29.51 -11.31
CA ALA A 34 -50.03 -29.57 -12.69
C ALA A 34 -49.87 -28.19 -13.32
N ALA A 35 -48.76 -27.96 -14.02
CA ALA A 35 -48.61 -26.79 -14.87
C ALA A 35 -47.59 -27.08 -15.97
N SER A 36 -48.09 -27.55 -17.11
CA SER A 36 -47.38 -27.56 -18.39
C SER A 36 -48.45 -27.97 -19.41
N TYR A 37 -49.10 -27.07 -20.17
CA TYR A 37 -48.64 -25.98 -21.03
C TYR A 37 -49.80 -25.01 -21.29
N GLY A 38 -49.53 -23.91 -21.99
CA GLY A 38 -50.57 -23.19 -22.72
C GLY A 38 -51.37 -24.14 -23.64
N SER A 39 -52.70 -24.09 -23.59
CA SER A 39 -53.57 -24.93 -24.43
C SER A 39 -54.54 -24.06 -25.19
N THR A 40 -55.00 -24.52 -26.35
CA THR A 40 -56.23 -24.00 -26.95
C THR A 40 -57.37 -24.93 -26.60
N VAL A 41 -58.43 -24.36 -26.03
CA VAL A 41 -59.65 -25.06 -25.64
C VAL A 41 -60.76 -24.67 -26.59
N SER A 42 -61.39 -25.66 -27.21
CA SER A 42 -62.65 -25.50 -27.92
C SER A 42 -63.74 -26.30 -27.22
N VAL A 43 -64.97 -25.77 -27.28
CA VAL A 43 -66.15 -26.40 -26.70
C VAL A 43 -67.22 -26.48 -27.77
N THR A 44 -67.83 -27.66 -27.90
CA THR A 44 -68.88 -27.96 -28.87
C THR A 44 -70.09 -28.50 -28.13
N ALA A 45 -71.28 -28.01 -28.44
CA ALA A 45 -72.54 -28.66 -28.08
C ALA A 45 -72.85 -29.68 -29.18
N ASN A 46 -72.70 -30.97 -28.88
CA ASN A 46 -72.96 -32.04 -29.84
C ASN A 46 -74.45 -32.30 -30.02
N GLU A 47 -75.17 -32.35 -28.90
CA GLU A 47 -76.60 -32.63 -28.83
C GLU A 47 -77.23 -31.74 -27.74
N MET A 48 -78.41 -31.18 -27.99
CA MET A 48 -79.23 -30.50 -26.99
C MET A 48 -80.69 -30.82 -27.24
N HIS A 49 -81.34 -31.39 -26.23
CA HIS A 49 -82.73 -31.81 -26.29
C HIS A 49 -83.55 -31.07 -25.23
N THR A 50 -84.72 -30.57 -25.62
CA THR A 50 -85.63 -29.91 -24.69
C THR A 50 -87.05 -30.38 -24.85
N THR A 51 -87.59 -30.89 -23.76
CA THR A 51 -88.98 -31.38 -23.68
C THR A 51 -89.79 -30.65 -22.62
N GLU A 52 -89.19 -29.69 -21.92
CA GLU A 52 -89.80 -28.95 -20.81
C GLU A 52 -90.02 -27.48 -21.17
N CYS A 53 -91.13 -26.93 -20.67
CA CYS A 53 -91.50 -25.52 -20.80
C CYS A 53 -90.81 -24.73 -19.69
N LEU A 54 -89.97 -23.77 -20.08
CA LEU A 54 -89.03 -23.08 -19.20
C LEU A 54 -89.65 -21.90 -18.46
N ASP A 55 -90.64 -21.25 -19.08
CA ASP A 55 -91.39 -20.19 -18.43
C ASP A 55 -92.74 -20.70 -17.90
N ARG A 56 -92.87 -20.82 -16.57
CA ARG A 56 -94.13 -21.20 -15.89
C ARG A 56 -94.95 -19.99 -15.44
N VAL A 57 -94.53 -18.76 -15.77
CA VAL A 57 -95.16 -17.56 -15.21
C VAL A 57 -96.51 -17.25 -15.86
N TRP A 58 -96.81 -17.78 -17.05
CA TRP A 58 -98.13 -17.62 -17.71
C TRP A 58 -98.76 -18.96 -18.09
N LEU A 59 -99.77 -19.37 -17.31
CA LEU A 59 -100.43 -20.69 -17.31
C LEU A 59 -101.19 -21.13 -18.59
N VAL A 60 -101.00 -20.51 -19.77
CA VAL A 60 -101.85 -20.83 -20.95
C VAL A 60 -101.12 -20.92 -22.31
N ILE A 61 -99.87 -20.47 -22.48
CA ILE A 61 -99.13 -20.66 -23.75
C ILE A 61 -97.67 -21.00 -23.43
N CYS A 62 -97.20 -22.19 -23.84
CA CYS A 62 -95.79 -22.56 -23.81
C CYS A 62 -95.17 -22.21 -25.16
N ASP A 63 -94.55 -21.04 -25.25
CA ASP A 63 -93.63 -20.79 -26.36
C ASP A 63 -92.39 -21.66 -26.16
N THR A 64 -91.95 -22.29 -27.24
CA THR A 64 -90.78 -23.17 -27.17
C THR A 64 -89.52 -22.32 -27.19
N PRO A 65 -88.64 -22.42 -26.18
CA PRO A 65 -87.50 -21.53 -26.00
C PRO A 65 -86.49 -21.66 -27.15
N GLU A 66 -85.93 -20.52 -27.60
CA GLU A 66 -84.74 -20.49 -28.46
C GLU A 66 -83.50 -20.74 -27.59
N LEU A 67 -82.85 -21.90 -27.77
CA LEU A 67 -81.76 -22.31 -26.88
C LEU A 67 -80.41 -21.95 -27.47
N PHE A 68 -79.52 -21.46 -26.60
CA PHE A 68 -78.11 -21.38 -26.91
C PHE A 68 -77.23 -21.86 -25.74
N GLY A 69 -76.16 -22.58 -26.10
CA GLY A 69 -75.17 -23.06 -25.15
C GLY A 69 -74.11 -21.99 -24.85
N VAL A 70 -73.76 -21.87 -23.58
CA VAL A 70 -72.67 -21.03 -23.08
C VAL A 70 -71.68 -21.90 -22.32
N ALA A 71 -70.39 -21.61 -22.50
CA ALA A 71 -69.31 -22.27 -21.78
C ALA A 71 -68.43 -21.24 -21.10
N ILE A 72 -68.20 -21.38 -19.80
CA ILE A 72 -67.29 -20.55 -19.01
C ILE A 72 -66.08 -21.37 -18.62
N ILE A 73 -64.94 -21.04 -19.23
CA ILE A 73 -63.65 -21.69 -18.95
C ILE A 73 -62.98 -20.93 -17.81
N THR A 74 -62.84 -21.57 -16.64
CA THR A 74 -62.20 -21.01 -15.45
C THR A 74 -60.81 -21.62 -15.28
N GLN A 75 -59.77 -20.79 -15.31
CA GLN A 75 -58.39 -21.20 -15.03
C GLN A 75 -58.10 -21.23 -13.53
N ASP A 76 -57.04 -21.93 -13.12
CA ASP A 76 -56.58 -21.99 -11.71
C ASP A 76 -56.29 -20.62 -11.08
N ASN A 77 -55.92 -19.62 -11.89
CA ASN A 77 -55.71 -18.24 -11.43
C ASN A 77 -57.01 -17.45 -11.22
N GLY A 78 -58.18 -18.08 -11.39
CA GLY A 78 -59.50 -17.47 -11.29
C GLY A 78 -59.98 -16.71 -12.53
N GLN A 79 -59.14 -16.61 -13.58
CA GLN A 79 -59.53 -15.93 -14.82
C GLN A 79 -60.56 -16.77 -15.58
N GLN A 80 -61.66 -16.12 -15.99
CA GLN A 80 -62.74 -16.75 -16.71
C GLN A 80 -62.81 -16.29 -18.17
N PHE A 81 -63.05 -17.23 -19.09
CA PHE A 81 -63.37 -16.95 -20.48
C PHE A 81 -64.76 -17.47 -20.80
N ARG A 82 -65.67 -16.57 -21.17
CA ARG A 82 -67.01 -16.92 -21.64
C ARG A 82 -67.00 -17.14 -23.17
N CYS A 83 -67.60 -18.23 -23.60
CA CYS A 83 -67.88 -18.57 -24.99
C CYS A 83 -69.38 -18.77 -25.15
N GLU A 84 -69.95 -18.30 -26.27
CA GLU A 84 -71.37 -18.41 -26.56
C GLU A 84 -71.55 -18.87 -28.01
N MET A 85 -72.59 -19.67 -28.25
CA MET A 85 -72.98 -20.03 -29.61
C MET A 85 -73.38 -18.79 -30.42
N ALA A 86 -73.02 -18.80 -31.71
CA ALA A 86 -73.22 -17.63 -32.59
C ALA A 86 -74.68 -17.38 -32.98
N LEU A 87 -75.52 -18.42 -33.02
CA LEU A 87 -76.96 -18.33 -33.29
C LEU A 87 -77.71 -19.32 -32.38
N PRO A 88 -78.84 -18.93 -31.79
CA PRO A 88 -79.71 -19.86 -31.07
C PRO A 88 -80.35 -20.86 -32.04
N ALA A 89 -80.73 -22.03 -31.53
CA ALA A 89 -81.58 -22.94 -32.30
C ALA A 89 -83.03 -22.46 -32.27
N ALA A 90 -83.72 -22.65 -33.39
CA ALA A 90 -85.13 -22.29 -33.52
C ALA A 90 -85.97 -23.02 -32.45
N GLY A 91 -86.93 -22.30 -31.85
CA GLY A 91 -87.77 -22.80 -30.78
C GLY A 91 -88.36 -24.18 -31.07
N GLY A 92 -88.19 -25.10 -30.11
CA GLY A 92 -88.84 -26.43 -30.14
C GLY A 92 -88.14 -27.47 -31.00
N THR A 93 -86.92 -27.18 -31.48
CA THR A 93 -86.11 -28.13 -32.24
C THR A 93 -84.92 -28.65 -31.43
N ASP A 94 -84.78 -29.97 -31.38
CA ASP A 94 -83.58 -30.60 -30.81
C ASP A 94 -82.37 -30.28 -31.69
N ILE A 95 -81.28 -29.86 -31.06
CA ILE A 95 -79.98 -29.73 -31.73
C ILE A 95 -79.40 -31.15 -31.78
N THR A 96 -79.41 -31.74 -32.97
CA THR A 96 -78.85 -33.07 -33.25
C THR A 96 -77.60 -33.01 -34.13
N THR A 97 -77.12 -31.80 -34.45
CA THR A 97 -75.90 -31.56 -35.21
C THR A 97 -74.91 -30.75 -34.37
N PRO A 98 -73.60 -31.12 -34.36
CA PRO A 98 -72.62 -30.44 -33.52
C PRO A 98 -72.49 -28.96 -33.85
N ASN A 99 -72.63 -28.11 -32.84
CA ASN A 99 -72.50 -26.66 -32.96
C ASN A 99 -71.41 -26.13 -32.03
N THR A 100 -70.53 -25.28 -32.56
CA THR A 100 -69.34 -24.83 -31.83
C THR A 100 -69.70 -23.66 -30.91
N ILE A 101 -69.51 -23.84 -29.59
CA ILE A 101 -69.74 -22.79 -28.58
C ILE A 101 -68.55 -21.82 -28.55
N CYS A 102 -67.32 -22.34 -28.57
CA CYS A 102 -66.12 -21.49 -28.69
C CYS A 102 -65.67 -21.44 -30.15
N ALA A 103 -66.32 -20.62 -30.98
CA ALA A 103 -65.98 -20.48 -32.42
C ALA A 103 -64.51 -20.05 -32.64
N THR A 104 -63.95 -19.26 -31.71
CA THR A 104 -62.51 -19.04 -31.60
C THR A 104 -61.99 -19.80 -30.37
N PRO A 105 -61.11 -20.80 -30.53
CA PRO A 105 -60.52 -21.51 -29.41
C PRO A 105 -59.86 -20.57 -28.40
N ARG A 106 -60.08 -20.80 -27.10
CA ARG A 106 -59.54 -19.94 -26.04
C ARG A 106 -58.18 -20.45 -25.58
N THR A 107 -57.22 -19.55 -25.38
CA THR A 107 -55.93 -19.93 -24.80
C THR A 107 -56.05 -19.98 -23.28
N VAL A 108 -55.70 -21.10 -22.67
CA VAL A 108 -55.60 -21.29 -21.22
C VAL A 108 -54.17 -21.64 -20.83
N THR A 109 -53.78 -21.34 -19.61
CA THR A 109 -52.47 -21.69 -19.05
C THR A 109 -52.67 -22.46 -17.75
N GLY A 110 -52.12 -23.66 -17.65
CA GLY A 110 -52.34 -24.55 -16.50
C GLY A 110 -53.64 -25.34 -16.61
N ASP A 111 -54.07 -25.91 -15.48
CA ASP A 111 -55.32 -26.64 -15.42
C ASP A 111 -56.52 -25.68 -15.42
N PHE A 112 -57.66 -26.19 -15.84
CA PHE A 112 -58.86 -25.39 -15.98
C PHE A 112 -60.13 -26.23 -15.81
N ARG A 113 -61.25 -25.55 -15.57
CA ARG A 113 -62.59 -26.15 -15.55
C ARG A 113 -63.46 -25.47 -16.58
N VAL A 114 -64.44 -26.20 -17.09
CA VAL A 114 -65.46 -25.63 -17.98
C VAL A 114 -66.81 -25.78 -17.30
N ASN A 115 -67.50 -24.67 -17.09
CA ASN A 115 -68.89 -24.65 -16.65
C ASN A 115 -69.77 -24.48 -17.88
N PHE A 116 -70.80 -25.31 -17.99
CA PHE A 116 -71.77 -25.23 -19.08
C PHE A 116 -73.05 -24.59 -18.57
N GLU A 117 -73.58 -23.64 -19.35
CA GLU A 117 -74.84 -22.97 -19.10
C GLU A 117 -75.73 -23.09 -20.35
N LEU A 118 -77.04 -23.14 -20.13
CA LEU A 118 -78.06 -23.06 -21.17
C LEU A 118 -78.84 -21.76 -20.96
N TRP A 119 -79.03 -21.02 -22.04
CA TRP A 119 -79.69 -19.72 -22.03
C TRP A 119 -80.82 -19.68 -23.06
N GLU A 120 -81.80 -18.83 -22.78
CA GLU A 120 -82.93 -18.55 -23.65
C GLU A 120 -82.83 -17.11 -24.18
N ASP A 121 -83.20 -16.92 -25.45
CA ASP A 121 -83.30 -15.58 -26.06
C ASP A 121 -84.78 -15.20 -26.22
N ASP A 122 -85.31 -14.40 -25.29
CA ASP A 122 -86.67 -13.85 -25.40
C ASP A 122 -86.64 -12.59 -26.27
N SER A 123 -86.61 -12.79 -27.58
CA SER A 123 -86.44 -11.70 -28.55
C SER A 123 -87.67 -10.79 -28.71
N THR A 124 -88.65 -10.83 -27.80
CA THR A 124 -89.87 -9.99 -27.89
C THR A 124 -89.79 -8.64 -27.15
N GLU A 125 -88.91 -8.44 -26.18
CA GLU A 125 -88.69 -7.13 -25.53
C GLU A 125 -87.18 -6.80 -25.33
N GLY A 126 -86.59 -6.03 -26.24
CA GLY A 126 -85.38 -5.24 -25.93
C GLY A 126 -84.06 -5.99 -25.74
N GLY A 127 -83.95 -7.27 -26.11
CA GLY A 127 -82.68 -8.00 -26.18
C GLY A 127 -82.10 -8.43 -24.82
N SER A 128 -82.95 -8.62 -23.81
CA SER A 128 -82.55 -9.25 -22.55
C SER A 128 -82.44 -10.77 -22.73
N ARG A 129 -81.21 -11.28 -22.68
CA ARG A 129 -80.93 -12.72 -22.57
C ARG A 129 -81.08 -13.12 -21.11
N GLU A 130 -81.95 -14.08 -20.82
CA GLU A 130 -82.12 -14.63 -19.48
C GLU A 130 -81.54 -16.05 -19.41
N GLN A 131 -80.90 -16.36 -18.28
CA GLN A 131 -80.40 -17.71 -18.05
C GLN A 131 -81.62 -18.62 -17.85
N ALA A 132 -81.79 -19.59 -18.74
CA ALA A 132 -82.95 -20.46 -18.70
C ALA A 132 -82.94 -21.25 -17.38
N ASP A 133 -83.87 -20.93 -16.47
CA ASP A 133 -83.98 -21.59 -15.17
C ASP A 133 -84.67 -22.95 -15.36
N LEU A 134 -83.88 -23.97 -15.71
CA LEU A 134 -84.32 -25.36 -15.86
C LEU A 134 -84.75 -26.01 -14.51
N ASN A 135 -84.73 -25.29 -13.36
CA ASN A 135 -85.50 -25.58 -12.13
C ASN A 135 -85.25 -24.51 -11.02
N PRO A 136 -86.27 -23.78 -10.53
CA PRO A 136 -86.09 -22.79 -9.48
C PRO A 136 -85.78 -23.47 -8.15
N GLY A 137 -84.52 -23.42 -7.72
CA GLY A 137 -84.15 -23.84 -6.36
C GLY A 137 -82.67 -24.11 -6.12
N THR A 138 -81.88 -24.48 -7.12
CA THR A 138 -80.41 -24.61 -7.00
C THR A 138 -79.81 -24.69 -8.40
N ALA A 139 -79.08 -23.65 -8.82
CA ALA A 139 -78.24 -23.71 -10.01
C ALA A 139 -77.29 -24.92 -9.88
N LYS A 140 -77.54 -25.99 -10.64
CA LYS A 140 -76.54 -27.05 -10.81
C LYS A 140 -75.59 -26.56 -11.88
N ASP A 141 -74.55 -25.85 -11.46
CA ASP A 141 -73.37 -25.59 -12.28
C ASP A 141 -72.85 -26.93 -12.84
N TRP A 142 -73.11 -27.21 -14.13
CA TRP A 142 -72.53 -28.38 -14.77
C TRP A 142 -71.07 -28.07 -15.08
N ALA A 143 -70.21 -28.32 -14.10
CA ALA A 143 -68.78 -28.13 -14.21
C ALA A 143 -68.08 -29.44 -14.61
N THR A 144 -67.08 -29.35 -15.48
CA THR A 144 -66.10 -30.43 -15.62
C THR A 144 -65.31 -30.60 -14.31
N TYR A 145 -64.72 -31.77 -14.10
CA TYR A 145 -63.56 -31.87 -13.21
C TYR A 145 -62.40 -31.02 -13.77
N SER A 146 -61.36 -30.78 -12.96
CA SER A 146 -60.17 -30.07 -13.42
C SER A 146 -59.55 -30.81 -14.61
N LEU A 147 -59.53 -30.16 -15.77
CA LEU A 147 -58.92 -30.67 -16.99
C LEU A 147 -57.45 -30.27 -17.01
N LEU A 148 -56.60 -31.24 -17.31
CA LEU A 148 -55.17 -31.03 -17.42
C LEU A 148 -54.86 -30.16 -18.64
N GLY A 149 -54.25 -29.00 -18.41
CA GLY A 149 -53.68 -28.19 -19.47
C GLY A 149 -52.47 -28.89 -20.11
N GLY A 150 -52.22 -28.60 -21.38
CA GLY A 150 -51.00 -28.96 -22.11
C GLY A 150 -50.92 -30.38 -22.65
N ARG A 151 -51.99 -31.15 -22.55
CA ARG A 151 -52.12 -32.44 -23.22
C ARG A 151 -53.29 -32.43 -24.18
N ASN A 152 -53.06 -32.99 -25.37
CA ASN A 152 -54.14 -33.23 -26.31
C ASN A 152 -55.14 -34.17 -25.66
N ASN A 153 -56.35 -33.68 -25.45
CA ASN A 153 -57.42 -34.46 -24.86
C ASN A 153 -58.75 -34.06 -25.47
N THR A 154 -59.66 -35.00 -25.59
CA THR A 154 -61.04 -34.73 -25.97
C THR A 154 -61.91 -35.51 -25.01
N SER A 155 -62.87 -34.84 -24.40
CA SER A 155 -63.73 -35.43 -23.39
C SER A 155 -65.14 -34.92 -23.60
N THR A 156 -66.12 -35.72 -23.20
CA THR A 156 -67.53 -35.46 -23.46
C THR A 156 -68.31 -35.54 -22.16
N TRP A 157 -69.20 -34.58 -21.93
CA TRP A 157 -70.02 -34.46 -20.73
C TRP A 157 -71.48 -34.38 -21.11
N ARG A 158 -72.29 -35.24 -20.49
CA ARG A 158 -73.75 -35.18 -20.58
C ARG A 158 -74.28 -34.50 -19.33
N THR A 159 -75.16 -33.51 -19.48
CA THR A 159 -75.85 -32.91 -18.32
C THR A 159 -76.75 -33.95 -17.66
N SER A 160 -76.88 -33.89 -16.33
CA SER A 160 -77.73 -34.79 -15.56
C SER A 160 -78.93 -34.03 -15.01
N GLY A 161 -80.15 -34.58 -15.11
CA GLY A 161 -81.27 -34.04 -14.32
C GLY A 161 -82.69 -34.02 -14.87
N GLY A 162 -83.01 -34.54 -16.06
CA GLY A 162 -84.40 -34.48 -16.51
C GLY A 162 -84.63 -34.96 -17.93
N PRO A 163 -85.85 -34.79 -18.46
CA PRO A 163 -86.18 -35.14 -19.84
C PRO A 163 -85.54 -34.18 -20.87
N SER A 164 -85.12 -32.96 -20.45
CA SER A 164 -84.21 -32.08 -21.19
C SER A 164 -82.74 -32.35 -20.83
N TRP A 165 -81.84 -32.45 -21.82
CA TRP A 165 -80.41 -32.75 -21.61
C TRP A 165 -79.52 -32.23 -22.74
N ALA A 166 -78.23 -32.04 -22.46
CA ALA A 166 -77.22 -31.60 -23.43
C ALA A 166 -75.94 -32.44 -23.34
N LEU A 167 -75.25 -32.60 -24.47
CA LEU A 167 -73.96 -33.28 -24.59
C LEU A 167 -72.90 -32.31 -25.11
N PHE A 168 -71.92 -32.00 -24.27
CA PHE A 168 -70.83 -31.10 -24.61
C PHE A 168 -69.53 -31.88 -24.82
N THR A 169 -68.75 -31.50 -25.82
CA THR A 169 -67.35 -31.94 -25.95
C THR A 169 -66.41 -30.77 -25.71
N VAL A 170 -65.41 -31.00 -24.86
CA VAL A 170 -64.27 -30.10 -24.68
C VAL A 170 -63.07 -30.75 -25.35
N THR A 171 -62.49 -30.05 -26.31
CA THR A 171 -61.24 -30.43 -26.96
C THR A 171 -60.13 -29.52 -26.48
N VAL A 172 -59.08 -30.13 -25.94
CA VAL A 172 -57.86 -29.50 -25.47
C VAL A 172 -56.77 -29.81 -26.47
N THR A 173 -56.15 -28.79 -27.04
CA THR A 173 -54.98 -28.94 -27.91
C THR A 173 -53.78 -28.27 -27.24
N ALA A 174 -52.71 -29.02 -27.05
CA ALA A 174 -51.47 -28.55 -26.45
C ALA A 174 -50.76 -27.55 -27.38
N ARG A 175 -50.24 -26.44 -26.82
CA ARG A 175 -49.37 -25.52 -27.56
C ARG A 175 -47.91 -25.86 -27.22
N PRO A 176 -47.10 -26.30 -28.20
CA PRO A 176 -45.69 -26.59 -27.94
C PRO A 176 -44.92 -25.31 -27.56
N THR A 177 -44.05 -25.41 -26.56
CA THR A 177 -43.14 -24.33 -26.18
C THR A 177 -41.84 -24.38 -26.98
N THR A 178 -41.25 -23.24 -27.27
CA THR A 178 -39.89 -23.12 -27.81
C THR A 178 -39.01 -22.46 -26.79
N ILE A 179 -37.93 -23.15 -26.39
CA ILE A 179 -36.92 -22.62 -25.47
C ILE A 179 -35.76 -22.03 -26.27
N THR A 180 -35.44 -20.77 -25.97
CA THR A 180 -34.19 -20.13 -26.42
C THR A 180 -33.29 -19.92 -25.22
N LEU A 181 -32.06 -20.43 -25.25
CA LEU A 181 -31.07 -20.23 -24.18
C LEU A 181 -30.09 -19.14 -24.59
N ASN A 182 -30.07 -18.04 -23.83
CA ASN A 182 -29.19 -16.89 -24.09
C ASN A 182 -27.86 -16.99 -23.32
N SER A 183 -27.89 -17.58 -22.12
CA SER A 183 -26.70 -17.82 -21.28
C SER A 183 -26.94 -19.08 -20.45
N PRO A 184 -25.94 -19.97 -20.29
CA PRO A 184 -24.66 -20.00 -21.00
C PRO A 184 -24.83 -20.21 -22.52
N PRO A 185 -23.80 -19.89 -23.36
CA PRO A 185 -23.91 -19.98 -24.80
C PRO A 185 -24.09 -21.43 -25.27
N THR A 186 -24.98 -21.65 -26.25
CA THR A 186 -25.26 -22.98 -26.84
C THR A 186 -24.22 -23.41 -27.88
N ALA A 187 -23.30 -22.53 -28.24
CA ALA A 187 -22.20 -22.77 -29.18
C ALA A 187 -21.04 -21.81 -28.89
N GLY A 188 -19.81 -22.22 -29.24
CA GLY A 188 -18.62 -21.38 -29.07
C GLY A 188 -17.91 -21.56 -27.73
N VAL A 189 -17.32 -20.49 -27.21
CA VAL A 189 -16.50 -20.53 -25.99
C VAL A 189 -17.40 -20.66 -24.76
N PRO A 190 -17.19 -21.66 -23.88
CA PRO A 190 -17.96 -21.81 -22.65
C PRO A 190 -17.88 -20.57 -21.75
N ARG A 191 -18.91 -20.34 -20.96
CA ARG A 191 -18.91 -19.28 -19.94
C ARG A 191 -18.04 -19.71 -18.74
N ASP A 192 -16.91 -19.05 -18.56
CA ASP A 192 -16.02 -19.27 -17.42
C ASP A 192 -16.51 -18.55 -16.15
N PHE A 193 -16.44 -19.22 -15.01
CA PHE A 193 -16.61 -18.60 -13.69
C PHE A 193 -15.85 -19.38 -12.58
N ASP A 194 -15.45 -18.69 -11.52
CA ASP A 194 -14.81 -19.27 -10.33
C ASP A 194 -15.68 -19.08 -9.07
N PRO A 195 -16.42 -20.12 -8.64
CA PRO A 195 -17.33 -20.01 -7.51
C PRO A 195 -16.62 -19.82 -6.17
N ARG A 196 -15.31 -20.10 -6.07
CA ARG A 196 -14.55 -19.85 -4.83
C ARG A 196 -14.31 -18.36 -4.58
N LEU A 197 -14.40 -17.54 -5.62
CA LEU A 197 -14.33 -16.09 -5.54
C LEU A 197 -15.72 -15.43 -5.43
N GLY A 198 -16.79 -16.24 -5.29
CA GLY A 198 -18.17 -15.75 -5.25
C GLY A 198 -18.76 -15.41 -6.62
N GLU A 199 -18.08 -15.77 -7.72
CA GLU A 199 -18.64 -15.63 -9.07
C GLU A 199 -19.78 -16.65 -9.26
N THR A 200 -20.81 -16.24 -10.00
CA THR A 200 -21.99 -17.09 -10.27
C THR A 200 -22.28 -17.17 -11.77
N LEU A 201 -22.84 -18.27 -12.23
CA LEU A 201 -23.33 -18.43 -13.59
C LEU A 201 -24.81 -18.07 -13.68
N THR A 202 -25.14 -17.05 -14.46
CA THR A 202 -26.53 -16.73 -14.83
C THR A 202 -27.00 -17.61 -15.99
N ILE A 203 -28.09 -18.34 -15.77
CA ILE A 203 -28.78 -19.17 -16.75
C ILE A 203 -30.07 -18.45 -17.15
N SER A 204 -30.12 -17.97 -18.39
CA SER A 204 -31.21 -17.09 -18.85
C SER A 204 -31.63 -17.39 -20.27
N GLY A 205 -32.90 -17.18 -20.57
CA GLY A 205 -33.46 -17.43 -21.88
C GLY A 205 -34.91 -16.99 -22.01
N ASN A 206 -35.51 -17.32 -23.15
CA ASN A 206 -36.88 -16.95 -23.51
C ASN A 206 -37.74 -18.18 -23.80
N LEU A 207 -39.05 -18.02 -23.60
CA LEU A 207 -40.10 -19.00 -23.86
C LEU A 207 -41.14 -18.41 -24.82
N SER A 208 -41.61 -19.22 -25.77
CA SER A 208 -42.72 -18.81 -26.66
C SER A 208 -44.08 -18.82 -25.94
N VAL A 209 -44.24 -19.66 -24.92
CA VAL A 209 -45.40 -19.74 -24.02
C VAL A 209 -44.95 -20.16 -22.61
N PRO A 210 -45.71 -19.83 -21.55
CA PRO A 210 -45.44 -20.31 -20.20
C PRO A 210 -45.25 -21.83 -20.11
N SER A 211 -44.24 -22.28 -19.34
CA SER A 211 -43.85 -23.69 -19.23
C SER A 211 -43.23 -24.05 -17.88
N GLY A 212 -43.31 -25.34 -17.52
CA GLY A 212 -42.52 -25.92 -16.43
C GLY A 212 -41.12 -26.25 -16.94
N LEU A 213 -40.09 -25.60 -16.40
CA LEU A 213 -38.71 -25.83 -16.83
C LEU A 213 -37.93 -26.60 -15.77
N ARG A 214 -37.11 -27.55 -16.24
CA ARG A 214 -36.08 -28.22 -15.44
C ARG A 214 -34.69 -27.81 -15.95
N PHE A 215 -33.84 -27.42 -15.02
CA PHE A 215 -32.45 -27.04 -15.25
C PHE A 215 -31.53 -28.14 -14.71
N VAL A 216 -30.81 -28.82 -15.59
CA VAL A 216 -29.89 -29.90 -15.23
C VAL A 216 -28.47 -29.48 -15.53
N VAL A 217 -27.59 -29.55 -14.53
CA VAL A 217 -26.15 -29.32 -14.70
C VAL A 217 -25.45 -30.67 -14.78
N THR A 218 -24.68 -30.88 -15.84
CA THR A 218 -23.99 -32.14 -16.12
C THR A 218 -22.49 -31.89 -16.23
N SER A 219 -21.70 -32.62 -15.43
CA SER A 219 -20.24 -32.63 -15.57
C SER A 219 -19.82 -33.41 -16.80
N LEU A 220 -19.07 -32.78 -17.71
CA LEU A 220 -18.58 -33.46 -18.92
C LEU A 220 -17.47 -34.47 -18.65
N SER A 221 -16.77 -34.37 -17.51
CA SER A 221 -15.68 -35.27 -17.15
C SER A 221 -16.17 -36.56 -16.48
N THR A 222 -17.25 -36.48 -15.71
CA THR A 222 -17.77 -37.62 -14.93
C THR A 222 -19.11 -38.13 -15.42
N GLY A 223 -19.84 -37.35 -16.23
CA GLY A 223 -21.23 -37.63 -16.61
C GLY A 223 -22.24 -37.46 -15.47
N ALA A 224 -21.79 -37.05 -14.28
CA ALA A 224 -22.68 -36.83 -13.14
C ALA A 224 -23.57 -35.60 -13.41
N ALA A 225 -24.87 -35.75 -13.18
CA ALA A 225 -25.86 -34.71 -13.40
C ALA A 225 -26.73 -34.48 -12.16
N PHE A 226 -27.17 -33.26 -11.94
CA PHE A 226 -28.14 -32.92 -10.89
C PHE A 226 -29.12 -31.86 -11.37
N VAL A 227 -30.32 -31.85 -10.77
CA VAL A 227 -31.32 -30.81 -11.01
C VAL A 227 -30.94 -29.61 -10.15
N LEU A 228 -30.57 -28.51 -10.81
CA LEU A 228 -30.29 -27.24 -10.15
C LEU A 228 -31.59 -26.58 -9.69
N TYR A 229 -32.60 -26.58 -10.55
CA TYR A 229 -33.87 -25.91 -10.31
C TYR A 229 -34.98 -26.53 -11.18
N GLU A 230 -36.20 -26.58 -10.67
CA GLU A 230 -37.39 -27.01 -11.41
C GLU A 230 -38.62 -26.25 -10.90
N ALA A 231 -39.25 -25.48 -11.78
CA ALA A 231 -40.37 -24.61 -11.43
C ALA A 231 -41.19 -24.18 -12.67
N PRO A 232 -42.44 -23.72 -12.48
CA PRO A 232 -43.20 -23.06 -13.54
C PRO A 232 -42.69 -21.64 -13.81
N PHE A 233 -42.62 -21.26 -15.10
CA PHE A 233 -42.27 -19.91 -15.56
C PHE A 233 -43.44 -19.32 -16.34
N TYR A 234 -44.09 -18.30 -15.76
CA TYR A 234 -45.30 -17.68 -16.32
C TYR A 234 -45.02 -16.51 -17.29
N GLY A 235 -43.79 -16.01 -17.31
CA GLY A 235 -43.36 -14.95 -18.24
C GLY A 235 -42.77 -15.52 -19.53
N THR A 236 -42.46 -14.62 -20.48
CA THR A 236 -41.76 -14.97 -21.73
C THR A 236 -40.25 -15.17 -21.54
N ALA A 237 -39.73 -15.00 -20.32
CA ALA A 237 -38.32 -15.11 -20.01
C ALA A 237 -38.09 -15.85 -18.68
N PHE A 238 -36.94 -16.49 -18.55
CA PHE A 238 -36.47 -17.11 -17.32
C PHE A 238 -35.05 -16.63 -16.99
N ASN A 239 -34.75 -16.57 -15.70
CA ASN A 239 -33.43 -16.21 -15.18
C ASN A 239 -33.20 -16.92 -13.84
N ILE A 240 -32.23 -17.84 -13.81
CA ILE A 240 -31.82 -18.62 -12.64
C ILE A 240 -30.31 -18.47 -12.48
N THR A 241 -29.80 -18.54 -11.26
CA THR A 241 -28.37 -18.43 -10.98
C THR A 241 -27.85 -19.73 -10.39
N TRP A 242 -26.70 -20.19 -10.89
CA TRP A 242 -25.91 -21.24 -10.29
C TRP A 242 -24.68 -20.64 -9.62
N ASP A 243 -24.52 -20.84 -8.32
CA ASP A 243 -23.38 -20.39 -7.53
C ASP A 243 -22.17 -21.33 -7.62
N GLY A 244 -22.22 -22.31 -8.52
CA GLY A 244 -21.17 -23.32 -8.69
C GLY A 244 -21.15 -24.38 -7.60
N ARG A 245 -22.17 -24.47 -6.73
CA ARG A 245 -22.27 -25.54 -5.73
C ARG A 245 -23.02 -26.75 -6.27
N MET A 246 -22.61 -27.91 -5.78
CA MET A 246 -23.27 -29.21 -5.96
C MET A 246 -24.38 -29.38 -4.89
N PRO A 247 -25.28 -30.38 -5.02
CA PRO A 247 -26.35 -30.61 -4.04
C PRO A 247 -25.90 -30.86 -2.59
N ASP A 248 -24.64 -31.25 -2.38
CA ASP A 248 -24.01 -31.44 -1.07
C ASP A 248 -23.37 -30.14 -0.51
N TYR A 249 -23.62 -28.99 -1.15
CA TYR A 249 -23.05 -27.68 -0.87
C TYR A 249 -21.53 -27.54 -1.11
N SER A 250 -20.87 -28.56 -1.66
CA SER A 250 -19.48 -28.46 -2.08
C SER A 250 -19.35 -27.67 -3.38
N PHE A 251 -18.19 -27.05 -3.62
CA PHE A 251 -17.91 -26.40 -4.90
C PHE A 251 -17.71 -27.44 -6.00
N ALA A 252 -18.34 -27.21 -7.16
CA ALA A 252 -18.15 -28.00 -8.36
C ALA A 252 -16.65 -28.05 -8.72
N PRO A 253 -16.09 -29.22 -9.06
CA PRO A 253 -14.71 -29.35 -9.50
C PRO A 253 -14.41 -28.48 -10.74
N VAL A 254 -13.15 -28.04 -10.86
CA VAL A 254 -12.68 -27.36 -12.07
C VAL A 254 -12.89 -28.26 -13.29
N GLY A 255 -13.57 -27.76 -14.31
CA GLY A 255 -13.97 -28.55 -15.47
C GLY A 255 -15.08 -27.92 -16.30
N ALA A 256 -15.39 -28.57 -17.42
CA ALA A 256 -16.48 -28.16 -18.30
C ALA A 256 -17.82 -28.82 -17.89
N TYR A 257 -18.90 -28.06 -18.02
CA TYR A 257 -20.24 -28.44 -17.64
C TYR A 257 -21.25 -28.05 -18.72
N ASP A 258 -22.23 -28.92 -18.92
CA ASP A 258 -23.40 -28.65 -19.73
C ASP A 258 -24.58 -28.27 -18.83
N VAL A 259 -25.25 -27.18 -19.18
CA VAL A 259 -26.51 -26.75 -18.58
C VAL A 259 -27.63 -27.05 -19.55
N THR A 260 -28.39 -28.09 -19.27
CA THR A 260 -29.56 -28.49 -20.04
C THR A 260 -30.81 -27.84 -19.47
N VAL A 261 -31.51 -27.06 -20.29
CA VAL A 261 -32.83 -26.51 -19.98
C VAL A 261 -33.85 -27.24 -20.83
N VAL A 262 -34.85 -27.84 -20.21
CA VAL A 262 -35.85 -28.68 -20.88
C VAL A 262 -37.21 -28.54 -20.22
N ASP A 263 -38.28 -28.65 -20.99
CA ASP A 263 -39.60 -28.93 -20.42
C ASP A 263 -39.73 -30.44 -20.17
N PRO A 264 -39.94 -30.90 -18.92
CA PRO A 264 -40.02 -32.32 -18.60
C PRO A 264 -41.09 -33.10 -19.37
N ILE A 265 -42.14 -32.44 -19.90
CA ILE A 265 -43.23 -33.10 -20.63
C ILE A 265 -42.91 -33.23 -22.13
N ASP A 266 -42.02 -32.38 -22.67
CA ASP A 266 -41.57 -32.42 -24.06
C ASP A 266 -40.04 -32.33 -24.14
N ALA A 267 -39.40 -33.51 -24.08
CA ALA A 267 -37.96 -33.63 -24.14
C ALA A 267 -37.33 -33.06 -25.44
N SER A 268 -38.12 -32.88 -26.52
CA SER A 268 -37.61 -32.30 -27.77
C SER A 268 -37.26 -30.81 -27.64
N THR A 269 -37.75 -30.15 -26.59
CA THR A 269 -37.48 -28.75 -26.27
C THR A 269 -36.09 -28.51 -25.68
N ALA A 270 -35.35 -29.57 -25.33
CA ALA A 270 -34.07 -29.46 -24.66
C ALA A 270 -33.09 -28.52 -25.38
N ARG A 271 -32.47 -27.63 -24.61
CA ARG A 271 -31.37 -26.76 -25.05
C ARG A 271 -30.21 -26.91 -24.09
N VAL A 272 -29.00 -27.03 -24.65
CA VAL A 272 -27.77 -27.21 -23.88
C VAL A 272 -26.90 -25.98 -24.07
N GLY A 273 -26.47 -25.37 -22.96
CA GLY A 273 -25.47 -24.32 -22.95
C GLY A 273 -24.22 -24.75 -22.21
N HIS A 274 -23.06 -24.20 -22.60
CA HIS A 274 -21.76 -24.66 -22.11
C HIS A 274 -21.14 -23.69 -21.11
N ALA A 275 -20.76 -24.20 -19.94
CA ALA A 275 -20.07 -23.47 -18.89
C ALA A 275 -18.76 -24.17 -18.50
N ARG A 276 -17.85 -23.44 -17.86
CA ARG A 276 -16.61 -24.02 -17.32
C ARG A 276 -16.31 -23.41 -15.97
N VAL A 277 -16.22 -24.28 -14.96
CA VAL A 277 -15.73 -23.91 -13.64
C VAL A 277 -14.22 -23.87 -13.70
N ILE A 278 -13.64 -22.73 -13.38
CA ILE A 278 -12.18 -22.50 -13.37
C ILE A 278 -11.69 -22.20 -11.95
N GLN A 279 -10.38 -22.21 -11.75
CA GLN A 279 -9.74 -21.75 -10.53
C GLN A 279 -8.75 -20.62 -10.87
N ARG A 280 -9.11 -19.39 -10.53
CA ARG A 280 -8.24 -18.22 -10.72
C ARG A 280 -7.37 -18.03 -9.48
N ALA A 281 -6.17 -17.48 -9.67
CA ALA A 281 -5.37 -16.99 -8.56
C ALA A 281 -6.07 -15.80 -7.89
N GLY A 282 -6.02 -15.73 -6.56
CA GLY A 282 -6.50 -14.59 -5.78
C GLY A 282 -5.68 -13.32 -6.07
N LEU A 283 -6.37 -12.19 -6.21
CA LEU A 283 -5.72 -10.89 -6.37
C LEU A 283 -5.36 -10.33 -5.00
N THR A 284 -4.09 -9.99 -4.78
CA THR A 284 -3.60 -9.46 -3.51
C THR A 284 -2.54 -8.39 -3.72
N LEU A 285 -2.51 -7.44 -2.79
CA LEU A 285 -1.41 -6.50 -2.58
C LEU A 285 -0.74 -6.88 -1.26
N THR A 286 0.55 -7.18 -1.28
CA THR A 286 1.32 -7.61 -0.10
C THR A 286 2.54 -6.73 0.13
N ASN A 287 3.19 -6.88 1.29
CA ASN A 287 4.42 -6.17 1.65
C ASN A 287 4.32 -4.65 1.50
N MET A 288 3.19 -4.08 1.92
CA MET A 288 3.00 -2.63 1.87
C MET A 288 3.93 -1.95 2.86
N ALA A 289 4.78 -1.05 2.36
CA ALA A 289 5.77 -0.33 3.15
C ALA A 289 5.90 1.12 2.67
N SER A 290 6.40 1.99 3.54
CA SER A 290 6.75 3.36 3.17
C SER A 290 8.24 3.61 3.37
N GLN A 291 8.77 4.57 2.62
CA GLN A 291 10.08 5.15 2.82
C GLN A 291 9.92 6.68 2.88
N PRO A 292 10.26 7.31 4.02
CA PRO A 292 10.73 6.70 5.28
C PRO A 292 9.64 5.85 5.97
N VAL A 293 10.06 4.88 6.79
CA VAL A 293 9.16 3.86 7.42
C VAL A 293 8.26 4.46 8.49
N SER A 294 8.73 5.50 9.18
CA SER A 294 7.99 6.24 10.21
C SER A 294 8.49 7.67 10.29
N GLN A 295 7.72 8.55 10.96
CA GLN A 295 8.08 9.96 11.20
C GLN A 295 8.58 10.67 9.95
N TRP A 296 7.77 10.66 8.91
CA TRP A 296 8.11 11.31 7.66
C TRP A 296 8.23 12.83 7.85
N GLN A 297 9.45 13.35 7.70
CA GLN A 297 9.74 14.77 7.68
C GLN A 297 9.38 15.31 6.29
N TYR A 298 8.15 15.81 6.15
CA TYR A 298 7.60 16.21 4.84
C TYR A 298 8.40 17.31 4.14
N ARG A 299 9.08 18.17 4.91
CA ARG A 299 9.99 19.21 4.40
C ARG A 299 11.27 18.63 3.81
N SER A 300 11.64 17.41 4.17
CA SER A 300 12.82 16.69 3.68
C SER A 300 12.54 15.90 2.41
N GLY A 301 11.36 16.04 1.81
CA GLY A 301 11.01 15.48 0.51
C GLY A 301 9.86 14.45 0.56
N PRO A 302 9.58 13.79 -0.58
CA PRO A 302 8.43 12.91 -0.71
C PRO A 302 8.44 11.64 0.14
N ILE A 303 7.25 11.11 0.43
CA ILE A 303 7.11 9.73 0.90
C ILE A 303 6.87 8.81 -0.29
N THR A 304 7.58 7.68 -0.32
CA THR A 304 7.32 6.60 -1.29
C THR A 304 6.59 5.47 -0.59
N VAL A 305 5.48 5.02 -1.16
CA VAL A 305 4.71 3.87 -0.69
C VAL A 305 4.79 2.76 -1.72
N SER A 306 5.24 1.59 -1.29
CA SER A 306 5.49 0.43 -2.14
C SER A 306 4.65 -0.76 -1.69
N ALA A 307 4.32 -1.65 -2.63
CA ALA A 307 3.66 -2.93 -2.38
C ALA A 307 4.04 -3.94 -3.49
N VAL A 308 3.61 -5.19 -3.35
CA VAL A 308 3.75 -6.23 -4.37
C VAL A 308 2.37 -6.66 -4.86
N ALA A 309 2.10 -6.51 -6.15
CA ALA A 309 0.85 -6.93 -6.78
C ALA A 309 0.97 -8.36 -7.33
N SER A 310 -0.03 -9.21 -7.07
CA SER A 310 -0.05 -10.59 -7.56
C SER A 310 -0.36 -10.73 -9.07
N ALA A 311 -0.85 -9.68 -9.71
CA ALA A 311 -1.14 -9.65 -11.15
C ALA A 311 -0.92 -8.25 -11.76
N THR A 312 -0.77 -8.20 -13.08
CA THR A 312 -0.73 -6.94 -13.85
C THR A 312 -2.10 -6.25 -13.81
N GLY A 313 -2.09 -4.93 -13.68
CA GLY A 313 -3.32 -4.15 -13.58
C GLY A 313 -3.07 -2.65 -13.56
N THR A 314 -4.13 -1.90 -13.26
CA THR A 314 -4.10 -0.45 -13.07
C THR A 314 -4.29 -0.12 -11.60
N PHE A 315 -3.38 0.67 -11.04
CA PHE A 315 -3.30 0.93 -9.61
C PHE A 315 -3.21 2.43 -9.35
N ARG A 316 -3.67 2.85 -8.17
CA ARG A 316 -3.52 4.21 -7.65
C ARG A 316 -3.27 4.19 -6.15
N MET A 317 -2.67 5.27 -5.67
CA MET A 317 -2.57 5.59 -4.26
C MET A 317 -3.52 6.73 -3.91
N VAL A 318 -4.24 6.58 -2.80
CA VAL A 318 -5.07 7.63 -2.20
C VAL A 318 -4.57 7.88 -0.80
N VAL A 319 -4.46 9.14 -0.40
CA VAL A 319 -3.95 9.55 0.90
C VAL A 319 -5.06 10.25 1.67
N PHE A 320 -5.30 9.77 2.88
CA PHE A 320 -6.30 10.31 3.79
C PHE A 320 -5.66 10.94 5.02
N ARG A 321 -6.27 12.02 5.50
CA ARG A 321 -5.99 12.63 6.80
C ARG A 321 -7.30 12.80 7.55
N ALA A 322 -7.39 12.26 8.76
CA ALA A 322 -8.63 12.28 9.57
C ALA A 322 -9.89 11.83 8.79
N GLY A 323 -9.74 10.84 7.91
CA GLY A 323 -10.82 10.31 7.07
C GLY A 323 -11.14 11.10 5.80
N VAL A 324 -10.49 12.24 5.57
CA VAL A 324 -10.66 13.07 4.37
C VAL A 324 -9.56 12.77 3.35
N GLU A 325 -9.93 12.55 2.09
CA GLU A 325 -8.97 12.43 0.99
C GLU A 325 -8.25 13.77 0.79
N VAL A 326 -6.93 13.77 0.96
CA VAL A 326 -6.08 14.97 0.77
C VAL A 326 -5.28 14.90 -0.52
N PHE A 327 -5.06 13.71 -1.06
CA PHE A 327 -4.31 13.50 -2.29
C PHE A 327 -4.68 12.18 -2.96
N ARG A 328 -4.61 12.14 -4.29
CA ARG A 328 -4.68 10.91 -5.07
C ARG A 328 -3.70 10.97 -6.24
N THR A 329 -3.07 9.84 -6.54
CA THR A 329 -2.36 9.69 -7.81
C THR A 329 -3.35 9.43 -8.94
N GLY A 330 -2.94 9.72 -10.18
CA GLY A 330 -3.60 9.16 -11.35
C GLY A 330 -3.52 7.63 -11.36
N ASP A 331 -4.40 7.02 -12.14
CA ASP A 331 -4.40 5.57 -12.38
C ASP A 331 -3.17 5.18 -13.22
N GLN A 332 -2.37 4.24 -12.74
CA GLN A 332 -1.11 3.81 -13.36
C GLN A 332 -1.13 2.31 -13.65
N ARG A 333 -0.96 1.93 -14.91
CA ARG A 333 -0.80 0.53 -15.29
C ARG A 333 0.58 0.01 -14.87
N ARG A 334 0.60 -1.11 -14.14
CA ARG A 334 1.82 -1.77 -13.62
C ARG A 334 1.75 -3.27 -13.88
N ALA A 335 2.92 -3.86 -14.15
CA ALA A 335 3.06 -5.30 -14.20
C ALA A 335 2.89 -5.93 -12.81
N ALA A 336 2.63 -7.24 -12.76
CA ALA A 336 2.74 -8.00 -11.53
C ALA A 336 4.15 -7.83 -10.90
N GLY A 337 4.22 -7.84 -9.58
CA GLY A 337 5.47 -7.62 -8.83
C GLY A 337 5.48 -6.28 -8.08
N PRO A 338 6.68 -5.73 -7.78
CA PRO A 338 6.82 -4.50 -7.02
C PRO A 338 6.21 -3.29 -7.73
N ILE A 339 5.39 -2.54 -7.00
CA ILE A 339 4.82 -1.26 -7.42
C ILE A 339 5.15 -0.20 -6.37
N SER A 340 5.33 1.04 -6.81
CA SER A 340 5.60 2.16 -5.91
C SER A 340 4.91 3.44 -6.38
N PHE A 341 4.50 4.25 -5.41
CA PHE A 341 3.86 5.54 -5.60
C PHE A 341 4.57 6.57 -4.73
N LEU A 342 4.68 7.78 -5.27
CA LEU A 342 5.37 8.88 -4.62
C LEU A 342 4.38 10.00 -4.33
N TRP A 343 4.45 10.55 -3.11
CA TRP A 343 3.73 11.75 -2.74
C TRP A 343 4.68 12.75 -2.11
N ASN A 344 4.75 13.96 -2.67
CA ASN A 344 5.60 15.02 -2.16
C ASN A 344 5.05 15.73 -0.91
N GLY A 345 3.85 15.37 -0.45
CA GLY A 345 3.19 16.06 0.66
C GLY A 345 2.38 17.26 0.25
N ARG A 346 2.20 17.50 -1.04
CA ARG A 346 1.26 18.51 -1.51
C ARG A 346 -0.13 17.93 -1.64
N HIS A 347 -1.10 18.54 -0.97
CA HIS A 347 -2.51 18.21 -1.07
C HIS A 347 -3.07 18.60 -2.45
N ALA A 348 -4.24 18.04 -2.80
CA ALA A 348 -4.93 18.35 -4.05
C ALA A 348 -5.35 19.82 -4.17
N ASP A 349 -5.60 20.50 -3.06
CA ASP A 349 -5.90 21.94 -2.98
C ASP A 349 -4.63 22.83 -3.08
N GLY A 350 -3.46 22.22 -3.22
CA GLY A 350 -2.16 22.90 -3.31
C GLY A 350 -1.51 23.23 -1.98
N THR A 351 -2.19 23.00 -0.84
CA THR A 351 -1.64 23.13 0.51
C THR A 351 -0.63 22.02 0.82
N TRP A 352 0.15 22.18 1.88
CA TRP A 352 1.14 21.20 2.31
C TRP A 352 0.65 20.33 3.45
N ALA A 353 1.21 19.12 3.52
CA ALA A 353 1.06 18.21 4.63
C ALA A 353 1.43 18.95 5.93
N LEU A 354 0.54 18.83 6.90
CA LEU A 354 0.77 19.27 8.27
C LEU A 354 1.15 18.08 9.15
N PRO A 355 1.82 18.29 10.30
CA PRO A 355 2.06 17.22 11.26
C PRO A 355 0.79 16.44 11.61
N GLY A 356 0.95 15.12 11.78
CA GLY A 356 -0.15 14.21 12.14
C GLY A 356 -0.14 12.91 11.35
N SER A 357 -1.18 12.11 11.54
CA SER A 357 -1.32 10.78 10.94
C SER A 357 -1.95 10.83 9.54
N TYR A 358 -1.32 10.12 8.59
CA TYR A 358 -1.82 9.95 7.22
C TYR A 358 -1.99 8.46 6.90
N VAL A 359 -3.11 8.14 6.26
CA VAL A 359 -3.42 6.78 5.81
C VAL A 359 -3.26 6.72 4.30
N PHE A 360 -2.34 5.89 3.84
CA PHE A 360 -2.07 5.63 2.44
C PHE A 360 -2.81 4.37 2.04
N THR A 361 -3.73 4.46 1.09
CA THR A 361 -4.50 3.31 0.59
C THR A 361 -4.12 3.04 -0.86
N LEU A 362 -3.65 1.83 -1.14
CA LEU A 362 -3.44 1.33 -2.50
C LEU A 362 -4.68 0.58 -2.96
N GLN A 363 -5.13 0.89 -4.16
CA GLN A 363 -6.31 0.31 -4.79
C GLN A 363 -6.04 0.13 -6.29
N GLY A 364 -6.69 -0.84 -6.92
CA GLY A 364 -6.52 -1.08 -8.35
C GLY A 364 -7.39 -2.20 -8.88
N ASN A 365 -7.34 -2.41 -10.20
CA ASN A 365 -8.02 -3.48 -10.92
C ASN A 365 -7.00 -4.23 -11.77
N ALA A 366 -7.06 -5.56 -11.78
CA ALA A 366 -6.29 -6.36 -12.71
C ALA A 366 -6.73 -6.09 -14.16
N ASP A 367 -5.89 -6.43 -15.14
CA ASP A 367 -6.21 -6.28 -16.56
C ASP A 367 -7.46 -7.08 -16.99
N ASP A 368 -7.85 -8.11 -16.22
CA ASP A 368 -9.08 -8.89 -16.41
C ASP A 368 -10.34 -8.25 -15.77
N GLY A 369 -10.22 -7.02 -15.24
CA GLY A 369 -11.29 -6.21 -14.68
C GLY A 369 -11.55 -6.41 -13.18
N ARG A 370 -11.04 -7.49 -12.57
CA ARG A 370 -11.29 -7.78 -11.15
C ARG A 370 -10.57 -6.77 -10.23
N PRO A 371 -11.22 -6.27 -9.17
CA PRO A 371 -10.58 -5.35 -8.24
C PRO A 371 -9.60 -6.08 -7.31
N PHE A 372 -8.48 -5.43 -7.01
CA PHE A 372 -7.64 -5.80 -5.87
C PHE A 372 -8.30 -5.32 -4.58
N PRO A 373 -8.35 -6.16 -3.52
CA PRO A 373 -8.71 -5.68 -2.19
C PRO A 373 -7.80 -4.52 -1.76
N PRO A 374 -8.35 -3.37 -1.32
CA PRO A 374 -7.53 -2.23 -0.94
C PRO A 374 -6.72 -2.55 0.31
N VAL A 375 -5.46 -2.12 0.33
CA VAL A 375 -4.56 -2.23 1.48
C VAL A 375 -4.15 -0.85 1.93
N SER A 376 -3.99 -0.68 3.24
CA SER A 376 -3.64 0.62 3.83
C SER A 376 -2.43 0.54 4.74
N LEU A 377 -1.65 1.61 4.75
CA LEU A 377 -0.51 1.85 5.63
C LEU A 377 -0.69 3.21 6.31
N THR A 378 -0.35 3.31 7.59
CA THR A 378 -0.40 4.57 8.31
C THR A 378 1.02 5.07 8.58
N THR A 379 1.30 6.32 8.24
CA THR A 379 2.56 6.99 8.55
C THR A 379 2.27 8.38 9.12
N SER A 380 3.02 8.77 10.15
CA SER A 380 2.94 10.12 10.71
C SER A 380 3.87 11.06 9.97
N ALA A 381 3.35 12.21 9.54
CA ALA A 381 4.16 13.35 9.15
C ALA A 381 4.56 14.16 10.40
N VAL A 382 5.79 14.63 10.44
CA VAL A 382 6.31 15.47 11.53
C VAL A 382 7.05 16.67 10.95
N ASP A 383 7.12 17.76 11.71
CA ASP A 383 8.07 18.82 11.40
C ASP A 383 9.50 18.30 11.65
N PRO A 384 10.47 18.63 10.77
CA PRO A 384 11.87 18.40 11.08
C PRO A 384 12.27 19.24 12.31
N PRO A 385 13.27 18.80 13.08
CA PRO A 385 13.84 19.62 14.14
C PRO A 385 14.29 21.00 13.61
N PRO A 386 14.29 22.08 14.42
CA PRO A 386 14.73 23.40 13.98
C PRO A 386 16.23 23.44 13.63
N GLY A 387 16.63 24.41 12.81
CA GLY A 387 18.04 24.63 12.38
C GLY A 387 18.47 23.68 11.25
N LEU A 388 18.99 24.21 10.14
CA LEU A 388 19.51 23.41 9.04
C LEU A 388 20.97 23.79 8.84
N GLU A 389 21.87 22.86 9.10
CA GLU A 389 23.31 23.10 9.04
C GLU A 389 23.98 22.04 8.17
N VAL A 390 25.08 22.43 7.53
CA VAL A 390 25.80 21.58 6.58
C VAL A 390 27.29 21.63 6.79
N TYR A 391 27.89 20.45 6.82
CA TYR A 391 29.33 20.27 6.98
C TYR A 391 29.83 19.26 5.96
N ALA A 392 31.07 19.42 5.52
CA ALA A 392 31.74 18.42 4.70
C ALA A 392 33.22 18.35 4.98
N LEU A 393 33.72 17.14 4.80
CA LEU A 393 35.13 16.79 4.86
C LEU A 393 35.47 15.86 3.70
N ALA A 394 36.74 15.82 3.32
CA ALA A 394 37.24 14.77 2.45
C ALA A 394 37.28 13.43 3.21
N GLU A 395 37.05 12.34 2.49
CA GLU A 395 37.19 10.97 2.98
C GLU A 395 38.10 10.18 2.01
N PRO A 396 39.24 9.65 2.49
CA PRO A 396 39.83 9.94 3.82
C PRO A 396 40.23 11.41 3.96
N GLY A 397 40.32 11.91 5.20
CA GLY A 397 40.61 13.33 5.50
C GLY A 397 41.94 13.85 4.93
N VAL A 398 42.89 12.94 4.65
CA VAL A 398 44.11 13.23 3.89
C VAL A 398 44.36 12.11 2.87
N PRO A 399 44.41 12.41 1.56
CA PRO A 399 44.64 11.40 0.52
C PRO A 399 46.08 10.87 0.43
N ALA A 400 47.07 11.53 1.04
CA ALA A 400 48.40 11.60 0.44
C ALA A 400 49.58 11.28 1.38
N VAL A 401 49.66 10.02 1.84
CA VAL A 401 50.99 9.42 2.04
C VAL A 401 51.35 8.38 0.97
N ASN A 402 50.64 8.41 -0.15
CA ASN A 402 51.05 7.77 -1.39
C ASN A 402 50.66 8.71 -2.57
N PRO A 403 51.60 9.15 -3.43
CA PRO A 403 51.47 10.28 -4.37
C PRO A 403 50.49 10.11 -5.55
N GLN A 404 49.46 9.27 -5.45
CA GLN A 404 48.33 9.27 -6.36
C GLN A 404 47.07 9.15 -5.53
N ALA A 405 46.14 10.10 -5.69
CA ALA A 405 44.82 10.04 -5.09
C ALA A 405 44.27 8.62 -5.23
N VAL A 406 44.07 7.96 -4.09
CA VAL A 406 43.61 6.59 -4.06
C VAL A 406 42.23 6.56 -4.73
N PRO A 407 41.97 5.61 -5.66
CA PRO A 407 40.63 5.38 -6.17
C PRO A 407 39.64 5.27 -5.01
N GLY A 408 38.67 6.19 -4.94
CA GLY A 408 37.69 6.26 -3.85
C GLY A 408 37.74 7.52 -2.98
N THR A 409 38.68 8.44 -3.19
CA THR A 409 38.66 9.75 -2.50
C THR A 409 37.36 10.50 -2.83
N SER A 410 36.68 10.98 -1.79
CA SER A 410 35.35 11.59 -1.93
C SER A 410 35.19 12.77 -0.97
N ILE A 411 34.20 13.62 -1.23
CA ILE A 411 33.72 14.61 -0.26
C ILE A 411 32.46 14.04 0.38
N ARG A 412 32.49 13.85 1.70
CA ARG A 412 31.34 13.43 2.51
C ARG A 412 30.70 14.65 3.14
N ALA A 413 29.47 14.93 2.74
CA ALA A 413 28.64 15.98 3.29
C ALA A 413 27.62 15.43 4.28
N LYS A 414 27.44 16.10 5.41
CA LYS A 414 26.44 15.80 6.43
C LYS A 414 25.55 17.01 6.68
N VAL A 415 24.27 16.72 6.90
CA VAL A 415 23.24 17.68 7.26
C VAL A 415 22.78 17.38 8.67
N VAL A 416 22.77 18.41 9.51
CA VAL A 416 22.35 18.29 10.89
C VAL A 416 21.31 19.35 11.24
N ALA A 417 20.57 19.08 12.31
CA ALA A 417 19.70 20.04 12.94
C ALA A 417 20.50 20.97 13.88
N GLY A 418 19.85 21.99 14.46
CA GLY A 418 20.53 22.89 15.43
C GLY A 418 20.97 22.21 16.73
N ASP A 419 20.53 20.97 16.98
CA ASP A 419 21.02 20.10 18.05
C ASP A 419 22.12 19.12 17.56
N HIS A 420 22.61 19.33 16.34
CA HIS A 420 23.58 18.53 15.57
C HIS A 420 23.21 17.06 15.36
N ASN A 421 21.94 16.68 15.59
CA ASN A 421 21.46 15.36 15.19
C ASN A 421 21.29 15.28 13.67
N PRO A 422 21.48 14.10 13.05
CA PRO A 422 21.27 13.92 11.61
C PRO A 422 19.88 14.39 11.18
N ARG A 423 19.83 15.33 10.23
CA ARG A 423 18.59 15.89 9.69
C ARG A 423 18.52 15.66 8.19
N PRO A 424 17.60 14.80 7.70
CA PRO A 424 17.40 14.63 6.27
C PRO A 424 17.06 15.97 5.58
N ALA A 425 17.72 16.27 4.47
CA ALA A 425 17.38 17.36 3.57
C ALA A 425 16.67 16.83 2.32
N ALA A 426 15.85 17.67 1.69
CA ALA A 426 15.23 17.30 0.41
C ALA A 426 16.29 17.17 -0.69
N ARG A 427 17.29 18.05 -0.66
CA ARG A 427 18.42 18.02 -1.58
C ARG A 427 19.71 18.40 -0.87
N ILE A 428 20.77 17.64 -1.12
CA ILE A 428 22.16 18.01 -0.82
C ILE A 428 22.92 18.06 -2.14
N THR A 429 23.52 19.20 -2.46
CA THR A 429 24.38 19.38 -3.62
C THR A 429 25.83 19.55 -3.19
N VAL A 430 26.71 18.75 -3.78
CA VAL A 430 28.16 18.86 -3.62
C VAL A 430 28.72 19.52 -4.86
N GLU A 431 29.24 20.74 -4.69
CA GLU A 431 29.97 21.47 -5.73
C GLU A 431 31.46 21.27 -5.54
N MET A 432 32.18 21.08 -6.64
CA MET A 432 33.64 20.99 -6.64
C MET A 432 34.24 21.82 -7.77
N SER A 433 35.47 22.25 -7.54
CA SER A 433 36.34 22.90 -8.52
C SER A 433 37.78 22.42 -8.30
N PRO A 434 38.61 22.32 -9.36
CA PRO A 434 40.05 22.26 -9.17
C PRO A 434 40.53 23.46 -8.33
N ALA A 435 41.46 23.21 -7.42
CA ALA A 435 42.12 24.23 -6.62
C ALA A 435 43.64 24.15 -6.81
N GLY A 436 44.30 25.28 -6.64
CA GLY A 436 45.75 25.40 -6.75
C GLY A 436 46.41 25.17 -5.41
N TRP A 437 47.72 24.99 -5.47
CA TRP A 437 48.65 25.04 -4.34
C TRP A 437 48.42 26.23 -3.38
N ILE A 438 48.91 26.10 -2.15
CA ILE A 438 48.92 27.18 -1.14
C ILE A 438 49.47 28.46 -1.80
N THR A 439 48.77 29.59 -1.65
CA THR A 439 49.03 30.93 -2.24
C THR A 439 48.76 31.14 -3.73
N ARG A 440 48.38 30.12 -4.51
CA ARG A 440 48.08 30.28 -5.95
C ARG A 440 46.57 30.38 -6.22
N PRO A 441 46.01 31.59 -6.38
CA PRO A 441 44.60 31.75 -6.70
C PRO A 441 44.28 31.14 -8.06
N LEU A 442 43.26 30.26 -8.12
CA LEU A 442 42.75 29.72 -9.38
C LEU A 442 41.36 30.28 -9.70
N PRO A 443 41.00 30.46 -10.99
CA PRO A 443 39.62 30.74 -11.37
C PRO A 443 38.67 29.67 -10.83
N LEU A 444 37.63 30.08 -10.11
CA LEU A 444 36.59 29.17 -9.62
C LEU A 444 35.67 28.82 -10.79
N ALA A 445 35.66 27.53 -11.17
CA ALA A 445 34.74 26.99 -12.16
C ALA A 445 33.92 25.86 -11.50
N PRO A 446 33.06 26.21 -10.53
CA PRO A 446 32.42 25.22 -9.69
C PRO A 446 31.34 24.51 -10.50
N ARG A 447 31.23 23.21 -10.30
CA ARG A 447 30.13 22.43 -10.85
C ARG A 447 29.57 21.48 -9.81
N VAL A 448 28.26 21.24 -9.89
CA VAL A 448 27.60 20.20 -9.10
C VAL A 448 28.11 18.85 -9.57
N VAL A 449 28.85 18.16 -8.69
CA VAL A 449 29.37 16.81 -8.94
C VAL A 449 28.36 15.75 -8.53
N LYS A 450 27.62 16.00 -7.44
CA LYS A 450 26.61 15.08 -6.92
C LYS A 450 25.43 15.83 -6.35
N THR A 451 24.24 15.29 -6.59
CA THR A 451 23.03 15.64 -5.86
C THR A 451 22.51 14.39 -5.17
N CYS A 452 22.32 14.46 -3.86
CA CYS A 452 21.60 13.43 -3.10
C CYS A 452 20.25 14.00 -2.66
N VAL A 453 19.24 13.14 -2.56
CA VAL A 453 17.88 13.53 -2.20
C VAL A 453 17.43 12.74 -0.99
N GLN A 454 16.66 13.40 -0.11
CA GLN A 454 16.00 12.76 1.04
C GLN A 454 16.93 12.00 1.98
N THR A 455 18.07 12.60 2.27
CA THR A 455 19.11 11.98 3.09
C THR A 455 19.76 13.04 3.97
N ALA A 456 20.32 12.61 5.10
CA ALA A 456 21.12 13.46 5.97
C ALA A 456 22.61 13.44 5.57
N GLU A 457 23.00 12.56 4.63
CA GLU A 457 24.39 12.41 4.18
C GLU A 457 24.46 12.29 2.65
N CYS A 458 25.47 12.92 2.05
CA CYS A 458 25.78 12.80 0.64
C CYS A 458 27.27 12.61 0.42
N GLN A 459 27.65 11.51 -0.23
CA GLN A 459 29.02 11.23 -0.59
C GLN A 459 29.22 11.43 -2.09
N ALA A 460 30.21 12.25 -2.46
CA ALA A 460 30.53 12.60 -3.84
C ALA A 460 31.97 12.21 -4.16
N VAL A 461 32.16 11.21 -5.02
CA VAL A 461 33.49 10.85 -5.53
C VAL A 461 34.04 12.00 -6.36
N ILE A 462 35.30 12.35 -6.13
CA ILE A 462 35.94 13.45 -6.86
C ILE A 462 36.13 13.01 -8.33
N PRO A 463 35.67 13.80 -9.32
CA PRO A 463 35.85 13.48 -10.74
C PRO A 463 37.32 13.41 -11.15
N SER A 464 37.65 12.58 -12.14
CA SER A 464 39.05 12.32 -12.54
C SER A 464 39.81 13.57 -13.03
N ASP A 465 39.12 14.52 -13.65
CA ASP A 465 39.71 15.79 -14.09
C ASP A 465 40.03 16.75 -12.94
N ILE A 466 39.29 16.66 -11.82
CA ILE A 466 39.60 17.40 -10.58
C ILE A 466 40.68 16.64 -9.80
N LEU A 467 40.60 15.30 -9.75
CA LEU A 467 41.59 14.43 -9.12
C LEU A 467 43.00 14.56 -9.75
N ALA A 468 43.09 14.93 -11.02
CA ALA A 468 44.35 15.18 -11.70
C ALA A 468 45.02 16.50 -11.27
N GLY A 469 44.30 17.38 -10.58
CA GLY A 469 44.82 18.63 -10.03
C GLY A 469 45.54 18.44 -8.69
N ASP A 470 46.09 19.53 -8.17
CA ASP A 470 46.86 19.53 -6.92
C ASP A 470 45.97 19.47 -5.68
N ALA A 471 44.81 20.12 -5.74
CA ALA A 471 43.84 20.22 -4.67
C ALA A 471 42.41 20.28 -5.22
N VAL A 472 41.44 19.99 -4.35
CA VAL A 472 40.01 20.16 -4.62
C VAL A 472 39.47 21.28 -3.74
N ALA A 473 38.78 22.24 -4.35
CA ALA A 473 37.89 23.12 -3.63
C ALA A 473 36.48 22.54 -3.67
N TYR A 474 35.78 22.54 -2.54
CA TYR A 474 34.41 22.04 -2.45
C TYR A 474 33.51 22.96 -1.62
N ARG A 475 32.22 22.91 -1.95
CA ARG A 475 31.15 23.60 -1.24
C ARG A 475 29.90 22.73 -1.23
N ILE A 476 29.18 22.75 -0.11
CA ILE A 476 27.95 21.99 0.06
C ILE A 476 26.78 22.95 0.23
N THR A 477 25.65 22.61 -0.38
CA THR A 477 24.36 23.23 -0.09
C THR A 477 23.35 22.14 0.25
N ALA A 478 22.59 22.32 1.33
CA ALA A 478 21.39 21.55 1.59
C ALA A 478 20.17 22.46 1.56
N SER A 479 19.05 21.93 1.07
CA SER A 479 17.78 22.64 0.98
C SER A 479 16.61 21.74 1.34
N GLU A 480 15.59 22.36 1.93
CA GLU A 480 14.27 21.76 2.09
C GLU A 480 13.53 21.68 0.74
N ALA A 481 12.43 20.93 0.73
CA ALA A 481 11.65 20.68 -0.47
C ALA A 481 11.11 22.00 -1.06
N GLU A 482 11.23 22.15 -2.37
CA GLU A 482 10.79 23.37 -3.05
C GLU A 482 9.29 23.62 -2.83
N GLY A 483 8.94 24.86 -2.47
CA GLY A 483 7.57 25.32 -2.30
C GLY A 483 6.95 25.05 -0.94
N VAL A 484 7.63 24.37 0.00
CA VAL A 484 7.17 24.30 1.39
C VAL A 484 7.14 25.71 2.01
N PRO A 485 6.28 25.99 3.00
CA PRO A 485 6.25 27.30 3.65
C PRO A 485 7.58 27.59 4.34
N ASP A 486 8.20 28.74 4.04
CA ASP A 486 9.48 29.18 4.60
C ASP A 486 10.61 28.14 4.43
N PRO A 487 11.02 27.80 3.18
CA PRO A 487 11.98 26.74 2.94
C PRO A 487 13.38 27.16 3.44
N ALA A 488 13.98 26.32 4.29
CA ALA A 488 15.35 26.55 4.72
C ALA A 488 16.38 26.09 3.66
N THR A 489 17.45 26.85 3.51
CA THR A 489 18.64 26.46 2.73
C THR A 489 19.88 26.79 3.54
N ALA A 490 20.82 25.86 3.59
CA ALA A 490 22.08 25.99 4.31
C ALA A 490 23.22 25.76 3.33
N THR A 491 24.16 26.69 3.26
CA THR A 491 25.33 26.61 2.37
C THR A 491 26.58 26.75 3.21
N ALA A 492 27.48 25.78 3.13
CA ALA A 492 28.79 25.87 3.75
C ALA A 492 29.68 26.84 2.95
N ASP A 493 30.70 27.41 3.60
CA ASP A 493 31.75 28.13 2.89
C ASP A 493 32.61 27.18 2.04
N TRP A 494 33.31 27.76 1.06
CA TRP A 494 34.28 27.02 0.27
C TRP A 494 35.41 26.50 1.16
N ARG A 495 35.81 25.24 0.95
CA ARG A 495 36.95 24.62 1.62
C ARG A 495 37.87 23.96 0.62
N ILE A 496 39.14 23.81 0.99
CA ILE A 496 40.17 23.20 0.15
C ILE A 496 40.78 21.98 0.85
N THR A 497 40.97 20.92 0.08
CA THR A 497 41.75 19.74 0.47
C THR A 497 42.81 19.45 -0.59
N ASP A 498 44.05 19.22 -0.15
CA ASP A 498 45.14 18.81 -1.02
C ASP A 498 44.98 17.34 -1.45
N LEU A 499 45.18 17.08 -2.74
CA LEU A 499 45.07 15.75 -3.34
C LEU A 499 46.45 15.10 -3.53
N ASN A 500 47.50 15.92 -3.69
CA ASN A 500 48.87 15.49 -3.91
C ASN A 500 49.82 16.07 -2.86
N SER A 501 51.01 15.47 -2.73
CA SER A 501 52.00 15.87 -1.74
C SER A 501 52.50 17.30 -1.97
N PRO A 502 52.61 18.09 -0.88
CA PRO A 502 53.46 19.23 -0.69
C PRO A 502 54.61 19.47 -1.69
N GLU A 503 54.61 20.30 -2.74
CA GLU A 503 55.90 20.82 -3.18
C GLU A 503 56.40 21.70 -2.01
N PRO A 504 57.61 21.50 -1.46
CA PRO A 504 58.12 22.31 -0.36
C PRO A 504 57.99 23.78 -0.75
N SER A 505 57.11 24.51 -0.06
CA SER A 505 56.84 25.90 -0.38
C SER A 505 58.14 26.69 -0.16
N GLN A 506 58.52 27.50 -1.15
CA GLN A 506 59.56 28.53 -0.98
C GLN A 506 58.98 29.88 -0.54
N GLY A 507 57.73 29.88 -0.04
CA GLY A 507 57.07 31.07 0.46
C GLY A 507 57.61 31.47 1.84
N PRO A 508 57.71 32.78 2.14
CA PRO A 508 58.21 33.27 3.42
C PRO A 508 57.27 33.00 4.62
N GLU A 509 56.04 32.54 4.37
CA GLU A 509 54.99 32.38 5.40
C GLU A 509 54.84 30.93 5.93
N VAL A 510 55.39 29.91 5.26
CA VAL A 510 55.25 28.50 5.68
C VAL A 510 56.61 27.80 5.62
N THR A 511 57.17 27.54 6.80
CA THR A 511 58.47 26.89 7.04
C THR A 511 58.51 25.46 6.46
N LEU A 512 59.73 24.96 6.22
CA LEU A 512 60.21 23.73 5.54
C LEU A 512 59.53 22.36 5.86
N VAL A 513 58.41 22.30 6.58
CA VAL A 513 57.66 21.07 6.85
C VAL A 513 56.60 20.88 5.74
N PRO A 514 56.56 19.71 5.05
CA PRO A 514 55.46 19.41 4.14
C PRO A 514 54.15 19.43 4.93
N LEU A 515 53.23 20.32 4.55
CA LEU A 515 51.96 20.54 5.24
C LEU A 515 50.79 20.46 4.26
N TRP A 516 49.84 19.56 4.52
CA TRP A 516 48.65 19.37 3.70
C TRP A 516 47.47 20.13 4.27
N ARG A 517 46.68 20.75 3.39
CA ARG A 517 45.31 21.17 3.69
C ARG A 517 44.44 19.91 3.73
N ALA A 518 44.01 19.49 4.91
CA ALA A 518 43.00 18.44 5.05
C ALA A 518 41.60 19.03 4.84
N SER A 519 41.35 20.19 5.46
CA SER A 519 40.10 20.93 5.33
C SER A 519 40.32 22.37 5.75
N VAL A 520 40.62 23.26 4.80
CA VAL A 520 40.97 24.67 5.09
C VAL A 520 39.95 25.62 4.47
N PRO A 521 39.48 26.66 5.19
CA PRO A 521 38.58 27.65 4.65
C PRO A 521 39.19 28.41 3.46
N ALA A 522 38.37 28.63 2.44
CA ALA A 522 38.77 29.37 1.25
C ALA A 522 38.03 30.70 1.15
N ALA A 523 38.72 31.71 0.63
CA ALA A 523 38.16 32.98 0.23
C ALA A 523 38.02 33.02 -1.30
N VAL A 524 36.86 33.48 -1.77
CA VAL A 524 36.63 33.80 -3.18
C VAL A 524 36.75 35.30 -3.35
N ASN A 525 37.73 35.76 -4.12
CA ASN A 525 37.93 37.19 -4.35
C ASN A 525 36.91 37.76 -5.34
N LYS A 526 36.92 39.08 -5.54
CA LYS A 526 36.00 39.79 -6.47
C LYS A 526 36.11 39.33 -7.93
N ASN A 527 37.25 38.74 -8.31
CA ASN A 527 37.50 38.21 -9.64
C ASN A 527 37.05 36.74 -9.78
N GLY A 528 36.37 36.19 -8.77
CA GLY A 528 35.96 34.78 -8.75
C GLY A 528 37.13 33.82 -8.61
N GLN A 529 38.26 34.27 -8.08
CA GLN A 529 39.40 33.40 -7.84
C GLN A 529 39.39 32.88 -6.41
N LEU A 530 39.70 31.60 -6.25
CA LEU A 530 39.69 30.90 -4.97
C LEU A 530 41.11 30.82 -4.41
N ALA A 531 41.29 31.25 -3.17
CA ALA A 531 42.53 31.16 -2.40
C ALA A 531 42.22 30.74 -0.95
N ASN A 532 43.24 30.34 -0.20
CA ASN A 532 43.07 30.11 1.24
C ASN A 532 42.61 31.42 1.92
N ARG A 533 41.78 31.30 2.96
CA ARG A 533 41.61 32.42 3.89
C ARG A 533 42.98 32.71 4.54
N PRO A 534 43.34 33.99 4.78
CA PRO A 534 44.59 34.33 5.46
C PRO A 534 44.68 33.66 6.84
N LEU A 535 45.88 33.17 7.21
CA LEU A 535 46.11 32.47 8.47
C LEU A 535 45.71 33.31 9.69
N ASN A 536 45.87 34.63 9.60
CA ASN A 536 45.46 35.53 10.69
C ASN A 536 43.95 35.67 10.89
N GLN A 537 43.16 35.07 10.01
CA GLN A 537 41.69 35.05 10.07
C GLN A 537 41.15 33.66 10.33
N THR A 538 42.02 32.68 10.58
CA THR A 538 41.66 31.30 10.85
C THR A 538 42.22 30.86 12.18
N LEU A 539 41.51 29.92 12.81
CA LEU A 539 42.02 29.14 13.93
C LEU A 539 42.43 27.79 13.38
N ASP A 540 43.72 27.51 13.39
CA ASP A 540 44.35 26.43 12.67
C ASP A 540 44.84 25.33 13.62
N VAL A 541 44.44 24.09 13.33
CA VAL A 541 44.96 22.88 14.00
C VAL A 541 45.80 22.07 13.02
N ALA A 542 47.02 21.70 13.44
CA ALA A 542 47.94 20.90 12.65
C ALA A 542 48.17 19.52 13.28
N TYR A 543 47.72 18.46 12.62
CA TYR A 543 47.91 17.09 13.11
C TYR A 543 49.19 16.45 12.57
N ALA A 544 49.96 15.79 13.43
CA ALA A 544 51.12 14.98 13.07
C ALA A 544 50.86 13.49 13.37
N PRO A 545 51.42 12.56 12.56
CA PRO A 545 51.34 11.13 12.84
C PRO A 545 52.23 10.75 14.02
N GLY A 546 51.64 10.23 15.08
CA GLY A 546 52.33 9.64 16.22
C GLY A 546 52.64 8.15 16.05
N SER A 547 53.27 7.57 17.08
CA SER A 547 53.48 6.12 17.17
C SER A 547 52.20 5.33 16.92
N GLY A 548 52.27 4.34 16.02
CA GLY A 548 51.12 3.52 15.60
C GLY A 548 50.63 3.83 14.18
N TYR A 549 50.91 5.02 13.65
CA TYR A 549 50.58 5.37 12.27
C TYR A 549 51.81 5.35 11.37
N ASN A 550 52.02 4.24 10.65
CA ASN A 550 53.11 4.16 9.66
C ASN A 550 52.69 4.77 8.32
N THR A 551 52.92 6.07 8.18
CA THR A 551 52.58 6.85 6.99
C THR A 551 53.39 6.44 5.75
N SER A 552 54.53 5.76 5.89
CA SER A 552 55.25 5.20 4.72
C SER A 552 54.48 4.08 3.99
N THR A 553 53.40 3.58 4.57
CA THR A 553 52.52 2.57 3.97
C THR A 553 51.16 3.14 3.63
N LEU A 554 50.53 2.65 2.55
CA LEU A 554 49.16 3.05 2.17
C LEU A 554 48.14 2.78 3.28
N VAL A 555 48.31 1.69 4.03
CA VAL A 555 47.38 1.33 5.12
C VAL A 555 47.51 2.30 6.27
N GLY A 556 48.72 2.57 6.76
CA GLY A 556 48.94 3.52 7.86
C GLY A 556 48.56 4.95 7.49
N ALA A 557 48.80 5.36 6.24
CA ALA A 557 48.33 6.63 5.69
C ALA A 557 46.80 6.79 5.77
N ARG A 558 46.06 5.75 5.36
CA ARG A 558 44.58 5.76 5.44
C ARG A 558 44.10 5.76 6.89
N GLN A 559 44.77 5.05 7.78
CA GLN A 559 44.44 5.03 9.21
C GLN A 559 44.62 6.41 9.84
N LEU A 560 45.70 7.13 9.52
CA LEU A 560 45.88 8.51 9.95
C LEU A 560 44.80 9.42 9.36
N GLY A 561 44.55 9.33 8.04
CA GLY A 561 43.52 10.14 7.38
C GLY A 561 42.12 9.94 7.96
N ALA A 562 41.78 8.72 8.36
CA ALA A 562 40.55 8.41 9.08
C ALA A 562 40.54 8.98 10.50
N ALA A 563 41.67 8.94 11.22
CA ALA A 563 41.78 9.52 12.56
C ALA A 563 41.63 11.05 12.53
N VAL A 564 42.20 11.72 11.52
CA VAL A 564 42.02 13.16 11.29
C VAL A 564 40.57 13.47 10.94
N GLU A 565 39.93 12.68 10.07
CA GLU A 565 38.51 12.82 9.75
C GLU A 565 37.63 12.66 11.00
N ASP A 566 37.89 11.65 11.83
CA ASP A 566 37.11 11.40 13.04
C ASP A 566 37.29 12.53 14.07
N ASN A 567 38.51 13.05 14.26
CA ASN A 567 38.75 14.24 15.08
C ASN A 567 38.01 15.47 14.53
N ALA A 568 38.07 15.72 13.23
CA ALA A 568 37.37 16.83 12.59
C ALA A 568 35.85 16.73 12.74
N TRP A 569 35.26 15.55 12.55
CA TRP A 569 33.84 15.33 12.83
C TRP A 569 33.51 15.48 14.32
N GLN A 570 34.45 15.14 15.20
CA GLN A 570 34.27 15.29 16.64
C GLN A 570 34.25 16.76 17.07
N LEU A 571 35.15 17.58 16.52
CA LEU A 571 35.16 19.05 16.70
C LEU A 571 33.87 19.70 16.20
N LEU A 572 33.24 19.15 15.16
CA LEU A 572 31.96 19.63 14.62
C LEU A 572 30.73 19.18 15.43
N GLY A 573 30.88 18.28 16.40
CA GLY A 573 29.76 17.69 17.14
C GLY A 573 28.85 16.76 16.31
N VAL A 574 29.21 16.45 15.06
CA VAL A 574 28.38 15.69 14.12
C VAL A 574 28.54 14.18 14.38
N ARG A 575 27.91 13.66 15.45
CA ARG A 575 27.68 12.23 15.76
C ARG A 575 26.90 12.00 17.08
N GLY A 576 26.25 13.04 17.64
CA GLY A 576 25.33 12.91 18.78
C GLY A 576 25.99 12.51 20.12
N ARG A 577 27.29 12.80 20.30
CA ARG A 577 28.05 12.44 21.53
C ARG A 577 28.63 13.61 22.32
N ILE A 578 28.67 14.81 21.74
CA ILE A 578 29.31 16.01 22.31
C ILE A 578 28.42 17.22 22.01
N PHE A 579 28.22 18.13 22.97
CA PHE A 579 27.57 19.44 22.75
C PHE A 579 27.95 20.41 23.87
N PRO A 580 28.22 21.73 23.67
CA PRO A 580 28.01 22.57 22.49
C PRO A 580 29.29 23.01 21.74
N SER A 581 29.54 22.46 20.55
CA SER A 581 30.78 22.67 19.75
C SER A 581 30.93 24.07 19.14
N SER A 582 31.59 25.00 19.83
CA SER A 582 31.89 26.37 19.36
C SER A 582 32.51 26.39 17.96
N VAL A 583 33.39 25.44 17.68
CA VAL A 583 34.02 25.18 16.37
C VAL A 583 33.00 25.06 15.24
N ALA A 584 31.85 24.43 15.46
CA ALA A 584 30.85 24.22 14.42
C ALA A 584 30.16 25.52 13.99
N THR A 585 29.94 26.45 14.92
CA THR A 585 29.35 27.77 14.64
C THR A 585 30.35 28.68 13.91
N HIS A 586 31.64 28.48 14.17
CA HIS A 586 32.75 29.21 13.54
C HIS A 586 33.51 28.35 12.52
N TRP A 587 32.88 27.31 11.96
CA TRP A 587 33.57 26.35 11.09
C TRP A 587 34.21 27.00 9.85
N SER A 588 33.65 28.13 9.41
CA SER A 588 34.22 28.97 8.35
C SER A 588 35.60 29.56 8.68
N GLN A 589 35.99 29.59 9.94
CA GLN A 589 37.27 30.11 10.42
C GLN A 589 38.22 28.99 10.87
N VAL A 590 37.78 27.75 10.99
CA VAL A 590 38.67 26.67 11.45
C VAL A 590 39.38 26.00 10.28
N GLY A 591 40.71 25.94 10.31
CA GLY A 591 41.54 25.22 9.34
C GLY A 591 42.14 23.94 9.92
N ILE A 592 42.05 22.85 9.16
CA ILE A 592 42.67 21.57 9.52
C ILE A 592 43.81 21.26 8.57
N TRP A 593 44.99 21.10 9.17
CA TRP A 593 46.24 20.82 8.51
C TRP A 593 46.82 19.50 8.99
N VAL A 594 47.65 18.88 8.15
CA VAL A 594 48.34 17.64 8.50
C VAL A 594 49.80 17.73 8.11
N GLN A 595 50.69 17.25 8.98
CA GLN A 595 52.13 17.13 8.78
C GLN A 595 52.47 15.68 8.38
N ASN A 596 53.55 15.45 7.61
CA ASN A 596 54.03 14.09 7.32
C ASN A 596 55.12 13.59 8.24
N ILE A 597 55.55 14.41 9.20
CA ILE A 597 56.72 14.07 10.00
C ILE A 597 56.24 13.20 11.15
N PRO A 598 56.63 11.91 11.20
CA PRO A 598 56.24 11.05 12.29
C PRO A 598 56.91 11.52 13.59
N VAL A 599 56.12 11.51 14.66
CA VAL A 599 56.57 11.83 16.02
C VAL A 599 56.51 10.56 16.84
N GLU A 600 57.62 10.20 17.47
CA GLU A 600 57.62 9.10 18.41
C GLU A 600 56.78 9.49 19.63
N VAL A 601 55.81 8.65 19.98
CA VAL A 601 55.09 8.71 21.25
C VAL A 601 55.36 7.41 22.02
N LYS A 602 55.67 7.51 23.30
CA LYS A 602 55.93 6.39 24.20
C LYS A 602 55.36 6.68 25.59
N VAL A 603 55.16 5.63 26.38
CA VAL A 603 54.73 5.76 27.77
C VAL A 603 55.91 6.22 28.62
N THR A 604 55.77 7.27 29.43
CA THR A 604 56.77 7.67 30.42
C THR A 604 57.04 6.53 31.41
N SER A 605 58.26 6.42 31.94
CA SER A 605 58.60 5.45 32.98
C SER A 605 58.00 5.74 34.36
N ASP A 606 57.35 6.90 34.52
CA ASP A 606 56.82 7.39 35.78
C ASP A 606 55.45 6.78 36.13
N THR A 607 55.02 6.97 37.38
CA THR A 607 53.80 6.36 37.95
C THR A 607 52.50 6.72 37.22
N ASP A 608 52.47 7.82 36.48
CA ASP A 608 51.26 8.34 35.82
C ASP A 608 51.12 7.95 34.34
N ALA A 609 52.10 7.23 33.78
CA ALA A 609 52.07 6.68 32.42
C ALA A 609 51.70 7.71 31.32
N LEU A 610 52.15 8.96 31.47
CA LEU A 610 51.94 10.05 30.52
C LEU A 610 52.53 9.72 29.13
N CYS A 611 51.98 10.35 28.10
CA CYS A 611 52.55 10.32 26.77
C CYS A 611 53.81 11.19 26.71
N GLU A 612 54.98 10.56 26.55
CA GLU A 612 56.23 11.23 26.24
C GLU A 612 56.39 11.30 24.72
N ARG A 613 56.55 12.52 24.21
CA ARG A 613 56.80 12.78 22.78
C ARG A 613 58.30 12.96 22.50
N GLY A 614 58.74 12.41 21.38
CA GLY A 614 60.07 12.63 20.83
C GLY A 614 60.25 14.05 20.27
N GLN A 615 61.35 14.27 19.56
CA GLN A 615 61.61 15.57 18.94
C GLN A 615 60.51 15.91 17.90
N PHE A 616 59.85 17.05 18.11
CA PHE A 616 58.76 17.54 17.27
C PHE A 616 58.99 19.01 16.92
N SER A 617 58.76 19.38 15.66
CA SER A 617 58.82 20.77 15.19
C SER A 617 57.39 21.24 14.90
N PRO A 618 56.72 21.92 15.85
CA PRO A 618 55.34 22.36 15.67
C PRO A 618 55.23 23.37 14.51
N VAL A 619 54.04 23.42 13.91
CA VAL A 619 53.68 24.44 12.93
C VAL A 619 53.44 25.74 13.68
N SER A 620 54.26 26.75 13.40
CA SER A 620 54.32 27.99 14.17
C SER A 620 53.08 28.88 14.02
N PHE A 621 52.31 28.72 12.95
CA PHE A 621 51.09 29.51 12.73
C PHE A 621 49.85 28.83 13.31
N ALA A 622 49.92 27.54 13.69
CA ALA A 622 48.77 26.82 14.20
C ALA A 622 48.59 27.08 15.70
N GLU A 623 47.38 27.43 16.10
CA GLU A 623 47.00 27.58 17.51
C GLU A 623 47.16 26.27 18.28
N ALA A 624 46.97 25.12 17.63
CA ALA A 624 47.14 23.82 18.25
C ALA A 624 47.85 22.81 17.32
N ASN A 625 48.75 22.00 17.88
CA ASN A 625 49.50 20.97 17.18
C ASN A 625 49.23 19.60 17.80
N GLY A 626 48.32 18.84 17.22
CA GLY A 626 47.94 17.52 17.74
C GLY A 626 48.82 16.40 17.21
N ILE A 627 49.30 15.50 18.07
CA ILE A 627 50.00 14.27 17.69
C ILE A 627 49.03 13.11 17.88
N LEU A 628 48.49 12.58 16.78
CA LEU A 628 47.54 11.46 16.83
C LEU A 628 48.30 10.14 16.92
N HIS A 629 48.03 9.29 17.91
CA HIS A 629 48.72 8.00 18.07
C HIS A 629 47.78 6.86 18.44
N THR A 630 48.32 5.64 18.54
CA THR A 630 47.60 4.47 19.07
C THR A 630 48.28 3.89 20.31
N VAL A 631 49.21 4.63 20.91
CA VAL A 631 49.88 4.25 22.15
C VAL A 631 48.92 4.44 23.30
N ASN A 632 48.80 3.41 24.14
CA ASN A 632 48.05 3.49 25.39
C ASN A 632 48.92 4.16 26.46
N CYS A 633 48.99 5.48 26.41
CA CYS A 633 49.55 6.36 27.41
C CYS A 633 48.48 7.40 27.79
N ARG A 634 48.67 8.09 28.90
CA ARG A 634 47.81 9.19 29.28
C ARG A 634 48.19 10.44 28.49
N ASP A 635 47.30 10.86 27.61
CA ASP A 635 47.45 12.05 26.78
C ASP A 635 47.62 13.33 27.60
N ASN A 636 48.29 14.32 27.01
CA ASN A 636 48.56 15.61 27.63
C ASN A 636 48.78 16.72 26.61
N ALA A 637 48.58 17.95 27.07
CA ALA A 637 48.90 19.19 26.38
C ALA A 637 50.10 19.90 27.04
N THR A 638 50.96 20.52 26.24
CA THR A 638 52.03 21.39 26.73
C THR A 638 52.40 22.42 25.68
N GLY A 639 52.10 23.69 25.95
CA GLY A 639 52.31 24.80 25.04
C GLY A 639 51.16 24.92 24.04
N ASN A 640 51.46 24.77 22.76
CA ASN A 640 50.48 24.65 21.68
C ASN A 640 50.55 23.27 21.02
N ILE A 641 50.91 22.24 21.80
CA ILE A 641 51.11 20.87 21.33
C ILE A 641 50.43 19.91 22.29
N PHE A 642 49.59 19.04 21.74
CA PHE A 642 48.91 17.98 22.46
C PHE A 642 49.11 16.61 21.83
N THR A 643 48.89 15.54 22.61
CA THR A 643 48.77 14.17 22.11
C THR A 643 47.33 13.69 22.20
N ALA A 644 46.91 12.79 21.30
CA ALA A 644 45.58 12.19 21.38
C ALA A 644 45.54 10.77 20.82
N ASP A 645 45.05 9.83 21.62
CA ASP A 645 44.78 8.46 21.21
C ASP A 645 43.39 8.24 20.61
N SER A 646 42.48 9.21 20.79
CA SER A 646 41.08 9.14 20.40
C SER A 646 40.48 10.51 20.09
N PRO A 647 39.42 10.60 19.27
CA PRO A 647 38.81 11.89 18.91
C PRO A 647 38.26 12.67 20.10
N THR A 648 37.75 11.97 21.11
CA THR A 648 37.19 12.58 22.33
C THR A 648 38.28 13.22 23.17
N VAL A 649 39.45 12.57 23.28
CA VAL A 649 40.63 13.16 23.91
C VAL A 649 41.18 14.30 23.07
N GLY A 650 41.32 14.13 21.75
CA GLY A 650 41.78 15.20 20.87
C GLY A 650 40.89 16.45 20.89
N TRP A 651 39.58 16.30 21.11
CA TRP A 651 38.69 17.43 21.35
C TRP A 651 39.00 18.15 22.66
N HIS A 652 39.19 17.41 23.75
CA HIS A 652 39.51 17.95 25.07
C HIS A 652 40.86 18.69 25.05
N GLU A 653 41.90 18.03 24.56
CA GLU A 653 43.25 18.59 24.51
C GLU A 653 43.37 19.80 23.57
N PHE A 654 42.57 19.83 22.50
CA PHE A 654 42.48 21.00 21.63
C PHE A 654 42.00 22.26 22.36
N HIS A 655 41.11 22.14 23.35
CA HIS A 655 40.62 23.31 24.09
C HIS A 655 41.70 23.92 24.99
N HIS A 656 42.52 23.09 25.62
CA HIS A 656 43.69 23.57 26.39
C HIS A 656 44.61 24.41 25.50
N ASP A 657 44.99 23.87 24.34
CA ASP A 657 45.96 24.51 23.46
C ASP A 657 45.37 25.73 22.72
N ALA A 658 44.20 25.58 22.08
CA ALA A 658 43.64 26.59 21.20
C ALA A 658 42.93 27.73 21.94
N TYR A 659 42.34 27.46 23.10
CA TYR A 659 41.54 28.43 23.85
C TYR A 659 42.18 28.89 25.16
N HIS A 660 43.36 28.35 25.49
CA HIS A 660 44.06 28.63 26.74
C HIS A 660 43.18 28.35 27.97
N GLU A 661 42.47 27.23 27.91
CA GLU A 661 41.74 26.68 29.06
C GLU A 661 42.75 26.08 30.06
N GLY A 662 42.37 25.97 31.34
CA GLY A 662 43.22 25.31 32.35
C GLY A 662 43.46 23.84 32.01
N ASP A 663 44.33 23.14 32.74
CA ASP A 663 44.58 21.67 32.63
C ASP A 663 44.20 21.01 33.98
N GLU A 664 43.64 19.79 34.00
CA GLU A 664 43.14 19.13 35.22
C GLU A 664 44.23 18.54 36.14
N TYR A 665 45.48 18.44 35.68
CA TYR A 665 46.44 17.57 36.36
C TYR A 665 47.15 18.22 37.57
N CYS A 666 46.86 17.68 38.76
CA CYS A 666 47.31 18.18 40.06
C CYS A 666 48.73 17.76 40.50
N CYS A 667 49.42 16.89 39.76
CA CYS A 667 50.67 16.27 40.23
C CYS A 667 51.97 16.80 39.61
N ASP A 668 51.92 17.67 38.58
CA ASP A 668 53.12 18.28 37.98
C ASP A 668 53.15 19.83 38.04
N GLY A 669 52.19 20.47 38.73
CA GLY A 669 52.16 21.93 38.86
C GLY A 669 50.84 22.58 39.30
N GLY A 670 49.76 21.81 39.46
CA GLY A 670 48.40 22.32 39.70
C GLY A 670 47.72 22.78 38.41
N TYR A 671 46.48 23.29 38.49
CA TYR A 671 45.80 24.01 37.39
C TYR A 671 46.60 25.29 37.09
N SER A 672 47.78 25.16 36.47
CA SER A 672 48.81 26.19 36.48
C SER A 672 48.66 27.16 35.30
N PHE A 673 49.14 28.38 35.54
CA PHE A 673 48.89 29.60 34.79
C PHE A 673 49.29 29.54 33.30
N GLY A 674 48.28 29.43 32.45
CA GLY A 674 48.27 30.02 31.11
C GLY A 674 46.93 30.68 30.88
N ALA A 675 46.71 31.91 31.40
CA ALA A 675 45.45 32.66 31.29
C ALA A 675 44.12 31.91 31.62
N GLY A 676 44.18 30.67 32.13
CA GLY A 676 43.12 29.66 32.21
C GLY A 676 41.73 30.26 32.35
N ILE A 677 41.04 30.48 31.24
CA ILE A 677 39.86 31.36 31.20
C ILE A 677 38.66 30.70 31.92
N ASN A 678 38.73 29.39 32.17
CA ASN A 678 37.72 28.59 32.84
C ASN A 678 38.11 28.11 34.26
N THR A 679 39.30 28.48 34.76
CA THR A 679 39.74 28.13 36.13
C THR A 679 40.27 29.34 36.90
N TYR A 680 40.03 29.36 38.21
CA TYR A 680 40.26 30.54 39.05
C TYR A 680 41.02 30.17 40.33
N SER A 681 42.00 30.98 40.72
CA SER A 681 42.87 30.71 41.87
C SER A 681 42.20 30.93 43.25
N SER A 682 40.95 31.38 43.29
CA SER A 682 40.18 31.56 44.54
C SER A 682 38.69 31.67 44.27
N GLN A 683 37.88 31.42 45.31
CA GLN A 683 36.43 31.63 45.27
C GLN A 683 36.06 33.05 44.85
N ALA A 684 36.76 34.05 45.40
CA ALA A 684 36.49 35.45 45.11
C ALA A 684 36.84 35.83 43.65
N ALA A 685 37.91 35.26 43.09
CA ALA A 685 38.25 35.43 41.68
C ALA A 685 37.19 34.78 40.78
N CYS A 686 36.79 33.55 41.10
CA CYS A 686 35.70 32.88 40.39
C CYS A 686 34.40 33.69 40.44
N GLN A 687 34.02 34.21 41.61
CA GLN A 687 32.78 34.97 41.77
C GLN A 687 32.79 36.31 41.02
N ARG A 688 33.98 36.85 40.76
CA ARG A 688 34.15 38.13 40.06
C ARG A 688 34.24 37.94 38.55
N ASP A 689 35.03 36.96 38.12
CA ASP A 689 35.48 36.82 36.74
C ASP A 689 34.83 35.63 36.01
N GLY A 690 34.13 34.75 36.74
CA GLY A 690 33.38 33.60 36.22
C GLY A 690 32.11 33.94 35.46
N SER A 691 31.68 33.03 34.58
CA SER A 691 30.38 33.07 33.89
C SER A 691 29.21 33.24 34.86
N ASN A 692 29.29 32.61 36.05
CA ASN A 692 28.26 32.70 37.06
C ASN A 692 28.81 32.58 38.49
N ALA A 693 28.73 33.69 39.22
CA ALA A 693 29.23 33.79 40.59
C ALA A 693 28.56 32.83 41.58
N SER A 694 27.31 32.44 41.34
CA SER A 694 26.53 31.57 42.23
C SER A 694 26.90 30.09 42.13
N THR A 695 27.57 29.70 41.05
CA THR A 695 27.96 28.33 40.74
C THR A 695 29.46 28.08 40.92
N CYS A 696 30.16 29.03 41.54
CA CYS A 696 31.56 28.89 41.90
C CYS A 696 31.78 27.79 42.94
N ASN A 697 32.48 26.74 42.53
CA ASN A 697 32.89 25.65 43.39
C ASN A 697 34.38 25.34 43.23
N GLU A 698 34.98 24.94 44.34
CA GLU A 698 36.33 24.41 44.35
C GLU A 698 36.36 23.09 43.59
N ILE A 699 37.38 22.89 42.78
CA ILE A 699 37.63 21.65 42.06
C ILE A 699 38.23 20.65 43.06
N ALA A 700 37.77 19.42 42.99
CA ALA A 700 38.25 18.32 43.81
C ALA A 700 38.69 17.17 42.92
N ASP A 701 39.85 16.60 43.22
CA ASP A 701 40.42 15.44 42.56
C ASP A 701 40.48 14.23 43.52
N SER A 702 41.16 13.16 43.10
CA SER A 702 41.33 11.93 43.89
C SER A 702 42.18 12.11 45.16
N THR A 703 42.88 13.23 45.29
CA THR A 703 43.78 13.57 46.41
C THR A 703 43.20 14.62 47.36
N GLY A 704 42.19 15.38 46.93
CA GLY A 704 41.45 16.32 47.77
C GLY A 704 40.95 17.56 47.01
N ARG A 705 40.80 18.66 47.74
CA ARG A 705 40.49 19.98 47.19
C ARG A 705 41.77 20.60 46.61
N THR A 706 41.70 21.12 45.39
CA THR A 706 42.90 21.56 44.65
C THR A 706 43.28 23.01 44.90
N GLY A 707 42.44 23.79 45.58
CA GLY A 707 42.59 25.24 45.74
C GLY A 707 42.13 26.05 44.52
N TRP A 708 41.78 25.38 43.42
CA TRP A 708 41.27 25.99 42.20
C TRP A 708 39.76 25.94 42.15
N TRP A 709 39.18 26.95 41.51
CA TRP A 709 37.75 27.18 41.44
C TRP A 709 37.32 27.25 40.00
N ARG A 710 36.07 26.88 39.74
CA ARG A 710 35.41 27.03 38.43
C ARG A 710 34.02 27.58 38.66
N SER A 711 33.51 28.32 37.70
CA SER A 711 32.22 28.99 37.83
C SER A 711 31.04 28.17 37.33
N ASP A 712 31.29 26.92 36.90
CA ASP A 712 30.34 26.16 36.09
C ASP A 712 29.72 24.92 36.79
N GLY A 713 29.73 24.81 38.12
CA GLY A 713 29.07 23.70 38.86
C GLY A 713 29.89 22.39 38.96
N PRO A 714 29.40 21.35 39.69
CA PRO A 714 30.23 20.20 40.08
C PRO A 714 30.45 19.11 39.02
N THR A 715 29.79 19.14 37.86
CA THR A 715 29.88 18.05 36.87
C THR A 715 29.70 18.56 35.44
N SER A 716 30.61 18.17 34.52
CA SER A 716 30.51 18.18 33.04
C SER A 716 30.85 19.46 32.25
N ASP A 717 32.07 19.96 32.37
CA ASP A 717 32.77 20.91 31.45
C ASP A 717 33.82 20.16 30.62
N VAL A 718 34.46 20.80 29.62
CA VAL A 718 35.49 20.15 28.76
C VAL A 718 36.54 19.44 29.60
N MET A 719 36.87 20.09 30.72
CA MET A 719 37.89 19.70 31.66
C MET A 719 37.62 18.36 32.35
N ILE A 720 36.39 18.16 32.83
CA ILE A 720 36.02 16.93 33.55
C ILE A 720 35.33 15.92 32.63
N SER A 721 34.72 16.42 31.56
CA SER A 721 33.92 15.70 30.61
C SER A 721 34.38 16.11 29.23
N ASN A 722 35.11 15.21 28.58
CA ASN A 722 35.66 15.37 27.23
C ASN A 722 34.57 15.42 26.12
N THR A 723 33.38 15.92 26.44
CA THR A 723 32.17 15.88 25.63
C THR A 723 31.30 17.14 25.67
N VAL A 724 31.55 18.13 26.53
CA VAL A 724 30.64 19.28 26.67
C VAL A 724 31.39 20.57 27.03
N GLU A 725 31.38 21.58 26.17
CA GLU A 725 31.76 22.97 26.52
C GLU A 725 30.72 23.61 27.47
N ARG A 726 31.18 24.36 28.46
CA ARG A 726 30.33 25.19 29.32
C ARG A 726 30.48 26.67 29.05
N ALA A 727 29.83 27.48 29.86
CA ALA A 727 29.75 28.91 29.64
C ALA A 727 31.12 29.58 29.67
N ASP A 728 32.03 29.15 30.56
CA ASP A 728 33.40 29.68 30.57
C ASP A 728 34.24 29.15 29.38
N ASP A 729 34.09 27.88 28.99
CA ASP A 729 34.76 27.28 27.83
C ASP A 729 34.31 27.98 26.53
N LEU A 730 32.99 28.10 26.32
CA LEU A 730 32.40 28.84 25.20
C LEU A 730 32.88 30.29 25.17
N ARG A 731 33.02 30.95 26.33
CA ARG A 731 33.54 32.32 26.39
C ARG A 731 35.00 32.39 25.93
N ALA A 732 35.83 31.40 26.28
CA ALA A 732 37.21 31.30 25.83
C ALA A 732 37.28 31.06 24.31
N ALA A 733 36.50 30.10 23.80
CA ALA A 733 36.39 29.81 22.38
C ALA A 733 35.91 31.03 21.57
N GLU A 734 34.85 31.70 22.00
CA GLU A 734 34.34 32.91 21.36
C GLU A 734 35.36 34.05 21.36
N ALA A 735 36.18 34.18 22.41
CA ALA A 735 37.25 35.17 22.44
C ALA A 735 38.34 34.88 21.39
N ALA A 736 38.71 33.60 21.21
CA ALA A 736 39.65 33.18 20.18
C ALA A 736 39.09 33.42 18.76
N PHE A 737 37.84 33.03 18.49
CA PHE A 737 37.21 33.29 17.20
C PHE A 737 37.00 34.79 16.94
N ALA A 738 36.68 35.59 17.97
CA ALA A 738 36.59 37.04 17.82
C ALA A 738 37.94 37.68 17.46
N LYS A 739 39.07 37.13 17.94
CA LYS A 739 40.42 37.54 17.56
C LYS A 739 40.68 37.20 16.08
N CYS A 740 40.36 35.99 15.63
CA CYS A 740 40.49 35.61 14.22
C CYS A 740 39.59 36.48 13.31
N GLY A 741 38.36 36.77 13.72
CA GLY A 741 37.45 37.67 12.99
C GLY A 741 37.96 39.10 12.83
N ARG A 742 38.93 39.53 13.65
CA ARG A 742 39.64 40.81 13.55
C ARG A 742 40.95 40.72 12.78
N ALA A 743 41.24 39.57 12.16
CA ALA A 743 42.49 39.27 11.47
C ALA A 743 43.72 39.31 12.39
N GLN A 744 43.58 38.79 13.62
CA GLN A 744 44.60 38.84 14.67
C GLN A 744 45.04 37.48 15.20
N CYS A 745 44.52 36.37 14.67
CA CYS A 745 45.19 35.09 14.83
C CYS A 745 46.60 35.19 14.16
#